data_AF-A0A9N9FYQ9-F1
#
_entry.id   AF-A0A9N9FYQ9-F1
#
_cell.length_a   1.000
_cell.length_b   1.000
_cell.length_c   1.000
_cell.angle_alpha   90.00
_cell.angle_beta   90.00
_cell.angle_gamma   90.00
#
_symmetry.space_group_name_H-M   'P 1'
#
loop_
_entity.id
_entity.type
_entity.pdbx_description
1 polymer ?
#
loop_
_entity_poly.entity_id
_entity_poly.type
_entity_poly.pdbx_seq_one_letter_code
_entity_poly.pdbx_strand_id
1 'polypeptide(L)'
;QIQPIRHWYAIELPPLSNNLSEVPISEARITSKYDTAKKLLKTENEQYEANPVLHHSFDRTFYITMLKSGTLKDKISTLSVLVDESPIHAVHALDTLMNMAKKKGRDEAVQAIDCLMHLMIESILPNRKLKYFRDQLLNDPKVSDKHLIVWAFEDYIKNYYYELLGVIETLTHDVLTFVRQKMISIIFALFKEKPEQEQNLLRLLVNKLGDKERKVASKTSYLVNQIFEVHPLMKLHIIREIEQLILFPAANERALYYGVITLNQIILTKNDTEEDNETKNEDIVNSKLVAAILTGVNRAYKFAKVDHSVYDSRLNVLYRITCIGTFNISIQALMLIYQISCEKESLSERFYRALYQSLFDPRLSRSSKHAMYLNLLFKALKDDPKIIRVEAFIKRLIQICGHHLPPFICGAFYMISELVKRHPSLSYFINQPEDHDGDIPDDDSANLDRGDKSKRSQSSSKITNSRKYDGRKRDPQYSNADKTCIWELTIFINHFHPTVALYAKQLLENIPIDPPPELHHHTLSHFLDRFVYRNPKQTDRIKGGNPILQPIVASEPGMVVMKKGTGISKDEINVNSEEFWRRKLDDVPEDQVFFHKYFTQKNEGKQVKKVKKESDRTADFLDNDEEDDELEDEIWAAMKSTLPIKMDSDLEDSEDDDEPNDLEDDDSVEDDDDIISSENDDGPAHKKVKLKHLPTFASYEDISSLIKKKKQKSSRRTQKI
;
A
#
# COMPACT_ATOMS: atom_id res chain seq x y z
N GLN A 1 -57.31 -16.09 7.60
CA GLN A 1 -56.24 -16.99 7.17
C GLN A 1 -55.39 -16.37 6.09
N ILE A 2 -54.13 -16.16 6.42
CA ILE A 2 -53.05 -15.70 5.56
C ILE A 2 -52.39 -16.95 4.98
N GLN A 3 -52.06 -16.94 3.68
CA GLN A 3 -51.36 -18.08 3.09
C GLN A 3 -49.90 -18.09 3.56
N PRO A 4 -49.31 -19.27 3.84
CA PRO A 4 -47.90 -19.38 4.18
C PRO A 4 -47.07 -19.07 2.94
N ILE A 5 -46.31 -17.97 3.00
CA ILE A 5 -45.44 -17.51 1.93
C ILE A 5 -44.09 -17.13 2.57
N ARG A 6 -43.00 -17.54 1.91
CA ARG A 6 -41.62 -17.22 2.32
C ARG A 6 -41.39 -15.72 2.53
N HIS A 7 -41.83 -14.91 1.57
CA HIS A 7 -41.76 -13.44 1.66
C HIS A 7 -43.08 -12.87 2.17
N TRP A 8 -43.18 -12.66 3.47
CA TRP A 8 -44.39 -12.12 4.11
C TRP A 8 -44.84 -10.76 3.55
N TYR A 9 -43.90 -9.95 3.06
CA TYR A 9 -44.19 -8.65 2.45
C TYR A 9 -44.78 -8.74 1.03
N ALA A 10 -44.84 -9.94 0.43
CA ALA A 10 -45.46 -10.20 -0.86
C ALA A 10 -46.95 -10.64 -0.74
N ILE A 11 -47.51 -10.67 0.47
CA ILE A 11 -48.92 -11.02 0.68
C ILE A 11 -49.82 -9.97 0.02
N GLU A 12 -50.70 -10.42 -0.86
CA GLU A 12 -51.68 -9.55 -1.52
C GLU A 12 -52.69 -8.99 -0.50
N LEU A 13 -52.54 -7.69 -0.22
CA LEU A 13 -53.43 -6.94 0.65
C LEU A 13 -54.55 -6.26 -0.18
N PRO A 14 -55.81 -6.27 0.30
CA PRO A 14 -56.90 -5.56 -0.37
C PRO A 14 -56.56 -4.07 -0.59
N PRO A 15 -56.83 -3.49 -1.77
CA PRO A 15 -56.39 -2.14 -2.09
C PRO A 15 -57.06 -1.10 -1.18
N LEU A 16 -56.22 -0.34 -0.48
CA LEU A 16 -56.61 0.81 0.32
C LEU A 16 -56.92 2.02 -0.58
N SER A 17 -57.81 2.89 -0.13
CA SER A 17 -57.99 4.21 -0.72
C SER A 17 -56.85 5.13 -0.28
N ASN A 18 -56.07 5.66 -1.21
CA ASN A 18 -55.03 6.66 -0.93
C ASN A 18 -55.57 8.02 -0.40
N ASN A 19 -56.85 8.10 -0.03
CA ASN A 19 -57.45 9.27 0.59
C ASN A 19 -57.12 9.28 2.09
N LEU A 20 -55.94 9.83 2.40
CA LEU A 20 -55.57 10.23 3.76
C LEU A 20 -56.61 11.24 4.26
N SER A 21 -57.50 10.81 5.15
CA SER A 21 -58.24 11.78 5.97
C SER A 21 -57.21 12.48 6.86
N GLU A 22 -57.07 13.80 6.72
CA GLU A 22 -56.10 14.67 7.44
C GLU A 22 -56.27 14.69 8.97
N VAL A 23 -57.17 13.87 9.53
CA VAL A 23 -57.42 13.81 10.97
C VAL A 23 -56.46 12.81 11.62
N PRO A 24 -55.51 13.26 12.45
CA PRO A 24 -54.64 12.35 13.21
C PRO A 24 -55.48 11.48 14.15
N ILE A 25 -55.21 10.18 14.14
CA ILE A 25 -55.89 9.20 15.00
C ILE A 25 -55.51 9.48 16.46
N SER A 26 -56.49 9.41 17.37
CA SER A 26 -56.18 9.48 18.80
C SER A 26 -55.31 8.31 19.24
N GLU A 27 -54.32 8.58 20.09
CA GLU A 27 -53.35 7.58 20.57
C GLU A 27 -54.03 6.33 21.16
N ALA A 28 -55.11 6.53 21.92
CA ALA A 28 -55.94 5.45 22.47
C ALA A 28 -56.51 4.50 21.40
N ARG A 29 -56.86 5.03 20.22
CA ARG A 29 -57.41 4.24 19.10
C ARG A 29 -56.31 3.48 18.35
N ILE A 30 -55.09 4.02 18.29
CA ILE A 30 -53.93 3.30 17.76
C ILE A 30 -53.62 2.11 18.65
N THR A 31 -53.54 2.32 19.97
CA THR A 31 -53.26 1.25 20.94
C THR A 31 -54.33 0.15 20.91
N SER A 32 -55.61 0.54 20.86
CA SER A 32 -56.72 -0.43 20.74
C SER A 32 -56.65 -1.27 19.45
N LYS A 33 -56.33 -0.63 18.31
CA LYS A 33 -56.13 -1.35 17.04
C LYS A 33 -54.90 -2.26 17.08
N TYR A 34 -53.83 -1.82 17.72
CA TYR A 34 -52.60 -2.59 17.89
C TYR A 34 -52.82 -3.83 18.76
N ASP A 35 -53.53 -3.70 19.88
CA ASP A 35 -53.88 -4.83 20.76
C ASP A 35 -54.77 -5.85 20.03
N THR A 36 -55.69 -5.35 19.21
CA THR A 36 -56.54 -6.20 18.36
C THR A 36 -55.69 -6.93 17.32
N ALA A 37 -54.77 -6.22 16.65
CA ALA A 37 -53.87 -6.79 15.66
C ALA A 37 -52.94 -7.87 16.26
N LYS A 38 -52.40 -7.66 17.47
CA LYS A 38 -51.62 -8.66 18.19
C LYS A 38 -52.42 -9.91 18.54
N LYS A 39 -53.67 -9.75 18.97
CA LYS A 39 -54.56 -10.90 19.23
C LYS A 39 -54.83 -11.67 17.94
N LEU A 40 -55.12 -10.98 16.84
CA LEU A 40 -55.34 -11.61 15.53
C LEU A 40 -54.10 -12.37 15.05
N LEU A 41 -52.91 -11.78 15.14
CA LEU A 41 -51.66 -12.45 14.79
C LEU A 41 -51.43 -13.71 15.65
N LYS A 42 -51.66 -13.62 16.96
CA LYS A 42 -51.54 -14.77 17.86
C LYS A 42 -52.53 -15.88 17.50
N THR A 43 -53.78 -15.53 17.26
CA THR A 43 -54.81 -16.49 16.85
C THR A 43 -54.49 -17.12 15.48
N GLU A 44 -53.94 -16.36 14.53
CA GLU A 44 -53.51 -16.88 13.23
C GLU A 44 -52.36 -17.89 13.40
N ASN A 45 -51.36 -17.59 14.25
CA ASN A 45 -50.26 -18.51 14.55
C ASN A 45 -50.72 -19.79 15.26
N GLU A 46 -51.63 -19.66 16.23
CA GLU A 46 -52.24 -20.82 16.90
C GLU A 46 -53.06 -21.68 15.92
N GLN A 47 -53.75 -21.07 14.95
CA GLN A 47 -54.48 -21.80 13.91
C GLN A 47 -53.53 -22.51 12.94
N TYR A 48 -52.43 -21.87 12.56
CA TYR A 48 -51.41 -22.46 11.72
C TYR A 48 -50.76 -23.67 12.41
N GLU A 49 -50.41 -23.52 13.70
CA GLU A 49 -49.93 -24.62 14.52
C GLU A 49 -51.02 -25.68 14.77
N ALA A 50 -52.30 -25.35 14.82
CA ALA A 50 -53.34 -26.36 15.04
C ALA A 50 -53.67 -27.17 13.76
N ASN A 51 -53.31 -26.68 12.57
CA ASN A 51 -53.75 -27.26 11.30
C ASN A 51 -52.80 -28.38 10.82
N PRO A 52 -53.21 -29.67 10.86
CA PRO A 52 -52.36 -30.79 10.46
C PRO A 52 -52.27 -30.99 8.93
N VAL A 53 -53.02 -30.22 8.15
CA VAL A 53 -53.12 -30.39 6.68
C VAL A 53 -52.07 -29.56 5.92
N LEU A 54 -51.51 -28.52 6.54
CA LEU A 54 -50.60 -27.57 5.89
C LEU A 54 -49.12 -28.02 5.89
N HIS A 55 -48.76 -28.97 6.76
CA HIS A 55 -47.46 -29.64 6.74
C HIS A 55 -47.71 -31.14 6.57
N HIS A 56 -46.93 -31.84 5.73
CA HIS A 56 -46.97 -33.30 5.76
C HIS A 56 -46.74 -33.76 7.20
N SER A 57 -47.66 -34.55 7.76
CA SER A 57 -47.64 -34.91 9.19
C SER A 57 -46.31 -35.50 9.66
N PHE A 58 -45.55 -36.10 8.73
CA PHE A 58 -44.20 -36.61 8.90
C PHE A 58 -43.18 -35.52 9.26
N ASP A 59 -43.19 -34.39 8.55
CA ASP A 59 -42.22 -33.28 8.72
C ASP A 59 -42.36 -32.63 10.08
N ARG A 60 -43.60 -32.52 10.58
CA ARG A 60 -43.84 -31.91 11.90
C ARG A 60 -43.34 -32.77 13.05
N THR A 61 -43.59 -34.09 13.01
CA THR A 61 -43.01 -35.01 14.00
C THR A 61 -41.50 -35.03 13.92
N PHE A 62 -40.94 -34.93 12.70
CA PHE A 62 -39.50 -34.84 12.48
C PHE A 62 -38.91 -33.56 13.10
N TYR A 63 -39.50 -32.39 12.83
CA TYR A 63 -39.08 -31.11 13.41
C TYR A 63 -39.17 -31.09 14.94
N ILE A 64 -40.27 -31.60 15.52
CA ILE A 64 -40.42 -31.69 16.99
C ILE A 64 -39.33 -32.61 17.59
N THR A 65 -38.98 -33.69 16.89
CA THR A 65 -37.92 -34.60 17.34
C THR A 65 -36.56 -33.92 17.28
N MET A 66 -36.22 -33.24 16.18
CA MET A 66 -34.96 -32.49 16.05
C MET A 66 -34.83 -31.35 17.05
N LEU A 67 -35.92 -30.63 17.35
CA LEU A 67 -35.91 -29.58 18.37
C LEU A 67 -35.67 -30.13 19.79
N LYS A 68 -36.18 -31.33 20.10
CA LYS A 68 -36.03 -31.97 21.42
C LYS A 68 -34.68 -32.68 21.59
N SER A 69 -34.31 -33.54 20.66
CA SER A 69 -33.16 -34.45 20.79
C SER A 69 -31.99 -34.16 19.82
N GLY A 70 -32.14 -33.23 18.88
CA GLY A 70 -31.09 -32.89 17.92
C GLY A 70 -29.92 -32.12 18.54
N THR A 71 -28.82 -32.01 17.80
CA THR A 71 -27.67 -31.18 18.18
C THR A 71 -28.03 -29.69 18.09
N LEU A 72 -27.19 -28.82 18.65
CA LEU A 72 -27.40 -27.37 18.57
C LEU A 72 -27.57 -26.87 17.13
N LYS A 73 -26.72 -27.37 16.22
CA LYS A 73 -26.81 -27.08 14.78
C LYS A 73 -28.13 -27.58 14.19
N ASP A 74 -28.55 -28.80 14.53
CA ASP A 74 -29.83 -29.35 14.03
C ASP A 74 -31.03 -28.54 14.53
N LYS A 75 -30.99 -28.05 15.78
CA LYS A 75 -32.04 -27.18 16.35
C LYS A 75 -32.11 -25.86 15.61
N ILE A 76 -30.98 -25.20 15.39
CA ILE A 76 -30.91 -23.91 14.67
C ILE A 76 -31.38 -24.09 13.22
N SER A 77 -30.91 -25.13 12.53
CA SER A 77 -31.34 -25.43 11.15
C SER A 77 -32.84 -25.71 11.07
N THR A 78 -33.39 -26.47 12.03
CA THR A 78 -34.84 -26.74 12.08
C THR A 78 -35.64 -25.46 12.30
N LEU A 79 -35.21 -24.58 13.21
CA LEU A 79 -35.84 -23.28 13.43
C LEU A 79 -35.74 -22.39 12.19
N SER A 80 -34.61 -22.42 11.48
CA SER A 80 -34.39 -21.67 10.24
C SER A 80 -35.41 -22.06 9.17
N VAL A 81 -35.59 -23.37 8.91
CA VAL A 81 -36.54 -23.86 7.92
C VAL A 81 -37.98 -23.46 8.25
N LEU A 82 -38.38 -23.56 9.53
CA LEU A 82 -39.71 -23.13 9.97
C LEU A 82 -39.97 -21.63 9.71
N VAL A 83 -38.95 -20.80 9.92
CA VAL A 83 -39.05 -19.35 9.64
C VAL A 83 -39.08 -19.09 8.14
N ASP A 84 -38.27 -19.80 7.36
CA ASP A 84 -38.19 -19.59 5.91
C ASP A 84 -39.44 -20.05 5.16
N GLU A 85 -40.15 -21.08 5.63
CA GLU A 85 -41.44 -21.51 5.08
C GLU A 85 -42.50 -20.40 5.19
N SER A 86 -42.60 -19.75 6.37
CA SER A 86 -43.55 -18.66 6.59
C SER A 86 -43.22 -17.83 7.84
N PRO A 87 -42.53 -16.69 7.69
CA PRO A 87 -42.09 -15.86 8.83
C PRO A 87 -43.23 -15.39 9.75
N ILE A 88 -44.40 -15.02 9.18
CA ILE A 88 -45.57 -14.53 9.95
C ILE A 88 -46.04 -15.56 10.98
N HIS A 89 -46.03 -16.84 10.60
CA HIS A 89 -46.53 -17.93 11.44
C HIS A 89 -45.46 -18.48 12.39
N ALA A 90 -44.19 -18.12 12.19
CA ALA A 90 -43.03 -18.65 12.91
C ALA A 90 -42.52 -17.74 14.05
N VAL A 91 -43.38 -16.90 14.63
CA VAL A 91 -43.01 -15.95 15.71
C VAL A 91 -42.35 -16.67 16.90
N HIS A 92 -42.88 -17.82 17.32
CA HIS A 92 -42.27 -18.60 18.42
C HIS A 92 -40.86 -19.12 18.07
N ALA A 93 -40.63 -19.50 16.81
CA ALA A 93 -39.31 -19.94 16.35
C ALA A 93 -38.31 -18.78 16.35
N LEU A 94 -38.72 -17.59 15.92
CA LEU A 94 -37.92 -16.36 15.99
C LEU A 94 -37.57 -15.99 17.44
N ASP A 95 -38.55 -16.03 18.35
CA ASP A 95 -38.30 -15.77 19.78
C ASP A 95 -37.33 -16.80 20.39
N THR A 96 -37.42 -18.06 19.97
CA THR A 96 -36.50 -19.13 20.40
C THR A 96 -35.08 -18.86 19.90
N LEU A 97 -34.90 -18.50 18.62
CA LEU A 97 -33.61 -18.12 18.06
C LEU A 97 -33.00 -16.90 18.77
N MET A 98 -33.81 -15.87 19.05
CA MET A 98 -33.37 -14.70 19.82
C MET A 98 -32.89 -15.08 21.23
N ASN A 99 -33.61 -15.99 21.90
CA ASN A 99 -33.21 -16.48 23.20
C ASN A 99 -31.90 -17.28 23.15
N MET A 100 -31.65 -18.05 22.07
CA MET A 100 -30.37 -18.73 21.84
C MET A 100 -29.24 -17.72 21.62
N ALA A 101 -29.48 -16.64 20.86
CA ALA A 101 -28.53 -15.55 20.65
C ALA A 101 -28.15 -14.81 21.95
N LYS A 102 -29.09 -14.66 22.88
CA LYS A 102 -28.88 -14.00 24.19
C LYS A 102 -28.19 -14.88 25.24
N LYS A 103 -28.03 -16.18 25.01
CA LYS A 103 -27.45 -17.09 26.00
C LYS A 103 -25.98 -16.81 26.24
N LYS A 104 -25.49 -17.24 27.41
CA LYS A 104 -24.08 -17.11 27.82
C LYS A 104 -23.11 -17.99 27.02
N GLY A 105 -23.61 -19.03 26.34
CA GLY A 105 -22.78 -19.89 25.51
C GLY A 105 -22.39 -19.17 24.23
N ARG A 106 -21.11 -18.84 24.08
CA ARG A 106 -20.61 -18.07 22.92
C ARG A 106 -20.86 -18.76 21.59
N ASP A 107 -20.60 -20.07 21.52
CA ASP A 107 -20.80 -20.85 20.30
C ASP A 107 -22.29 -20.91 19.88
N GLU A 108 -23.18 -21.17 20.85
CA GLU A 108 -24.63 -21.11 20.64
C GLU A 108 -25.09 -19.74 20.15
N ALA A 109 -24.61 -18.67 20.81
CA ALA A 109 -24.96 -17.30 20.47
C ALA A 109 -24.48 -16.92 19.05
N VAL A 110 -23.23 -17.23 18.72
CA VAL A 110 -22.64 -16.91 17.41
C VAL A 110 -23.37 -17.65 16.29
N GLN A 111 -23.63 -18.97 16.44
CA GLN A 111 -24.37 -19.74 15.43
C GLN A 111 -25.82 -19.26 15.27
N ALA A 112 -26.48 -18.89 16.38
CA ALA A 112 -27.84 -18.35 16.33
C ALA A 112 -27.90 -17.00 15.61
N ILE A 113 -26.94 -16.10 15.85
CA ILE A 113 -26.87 -14.80 15.17
C ILE A 113 -26.52 -14.96 13.68
N ASP A 114 -25.63 -15.88 13.34
CA ASP A 114 -25.30 -16.19 11.94
C ASP A 114 -26.54 -16.66 11.18
N CYS A 115 -27.30 -17.59 11.77
CA CYS A 115 -28.58 -18.04 11.23
C CYS A 115 -29.60 -16.89 11.10
N LEU A 116 -29.74 -16.05 12.12
CA LEU A 116 -30.63 -14.89 12.08
C LEU A 116 -30.22 -13.89 11.00
N MET A 117 -28.92 -13.66 10.79
CA MET A 117 -28.43 -12.82 9.69
C MET A 117 -28.88 -13.36 8.34
N HIS A 118 -28.69 -14.66 8.07
CA HIS A 118 -29.12 -15.28 6.81
C HIS A 118 -30.63 -15.13 6.58
N LEU A 119 -31.44 -15.43 7.61
CA LEU A 119 -32.90 -15.26 7.55
C LEU A 119 -33.30 -13.79 7.31
N MET A 120 -32.62 -12.85 7.96
CA MET A 120 -32.87 -11.41 7.78
C MET A 120 -32.62 -10.97 6.34
N ILE A 121 -31.52 -11.41 5.73
CA ILE A 121 -31.15 -11.02 4.37
C ILE A 121 -32.06 -11.69 3.33
N GLU A 122 -32.34 -12.99 3.47
CA GLU A 122 -33.02 -13.78 2.45
C GLU A 122 -34.55 -13.64 2.48
N SER A 123 -35.20 -13.78 3.64
CA SER A 123 -36.66 -13.93 3.72
C SER A 123 -37.38 -12.88 4.55
N ILE A 124 -36.77 -12.37 5.62
CA ILE A 124 -37.46 -11.47 6.57
C ILE A 124 -37.41 -10.00 6.13
N LEU A 125 -36.27 -9.43 5.73
CA LEU A 125 -36.16 -8.00 5.43
C LEU A 125 -36.56 -7.67 3.97
N PRO A 126 -37.56 -6.79 3.76
CA PRO A 126 -37.90 -6.32 2.41
C PRO A 126 -36.83 -5.35 1.86
N ASN A 127 -36.88 -5.06 0.55
CA ASN A 127 -36.02 -4.04 -0.10
C ASN A 127 -36.39 -2.58 0.30
N ARG A 128 -37.31 -2.40 1.24
CA ARG A 128 -37.75 -1.11 1.78
C ARG A 128 -37.56 -1.07 3.28
N LYS A 129 -37.46 0.12 3.86
CA LYS A 129 -37.41 0.27 5.33
C LYS A 129 -38.70 -0.25 5.99
N LEU A 130 -38.56 -0.89 7.14
CA LEU A 130 -39.69 -1.36 7.95
C LEU A 130 -40.43 -0.17 8.56
N LYS A 131 -41.74 -0.29 8.75
CA LYS A 131 -42.59 0.75 9.36
C LYS A 131 -43.14 0.29 10.71
N TYR A 132 -43.17 1.21 11.69
CA TYR A 132 -43.88 0.94 12.93
C TYR A 132 -45.40 0.86 12.68
N PHE A 133 -46.13 0.15 13.53
CA PHE A 133 -47.58 0.01 13.40
C PHE A 133 -48.31 1.37 13.38
N ARG A 134 -47.81 2.33 14.17
CA ARG A 134 -48.33 3.70 14.24
C ARG A 134 -48.19 4.50 12.94
N ASP A 135 -47.20 4.15 12.11
CA ASP A 135 -46.88 4.85 10.86
C ASP A 135 -47.63 4.24 9.65
N GLN A 136 -48.46 3.22 9.89
CA GLN A 136 -49.29 2.58 8.88
C GLN A 136 -50.59 3.35 8.63
N LEU A 137 -51.27 3.03 7.52
CA LEU A 137 -52.52 3.67 7.10
C LEU A 137 -53.73 3.18 7.91
N LEU A 138 -53.72 3.44 9.22
CA LEU A 138 -54.75 2.99 10.17
C LEU A 138 -56.11 3.69 9.98
N ASN A 139 -56.17 4.79 9.23
CA ASN A 139 -57.36 5.63 9.07
C ASN A 139 -58.32 5.16 7.97
N ASP A 140 -57.87 4.28 7.09
CA ASP A 140 -58.66 3.91 5.92
C ASP A 140 -59.85 3.01 6.34
N PRO A 141 -61.09 3.32 5.90
CA PRO A 141 -62.26 2.48 6.18
C PRO A 141 -62.19 1.07 5.56
N LYS A 142 -61.29 0.81 4.60
CA LYS A 142 -61.05 -0.49 3.97
C LYS A 142 -59.99 -1.35 4.65
N VAL A 143 -59.49 -0.96 5.83
CA VAL A 143 -58.54 -1.77 6.61
C VAL A 143 -59.20 -3.08 7.02
N SER A 144 -58.83 -4.16 6.33
CA SER A 144 -59.19 -5.55 6.66
C SER A 144 -58.30 -6.10 7.79
N ASP A 145 -58.78 -7.10 8.51
CA ASP A 145 -58.02 -7.89 9.50
C ASP A 145 -56.67 -8.39 8.96
N LYS A 146 -56.59 -8.71 7.65
CA LYS A 146 -55.33 -9.10 6.99
C LYS A 146 -54.26 -8.00 7.05
N HIS A 147 -54.65 -6.74 6.90
CA HIS A 147 -53.72 -5.60 7.03
C HIS A 147 -53.20 -5.49 8.45
N LEU A 148 -54.09 -5.62 9.43
CA LEU A 148 -53.74 -5.53 10.85
C LEU A 148 -52.71 -6.60 11.23
N ILE A 149 -52.90 -7.84 10.77
CA ILE A 149 -51.96 -8.94 11.06
C ILE A 149 -50.59 -8.66 10.43
N VAL A 150 -50.52 -8.30 9.14
CA VAL A 150 -49.24 -8.01 8.45
C VAL A 150 -48.54 -6.81 9.07
N TRP A 151 -49.26 -5.75 9.43
CA TRP A 151 -48.69 -4.57 10.08
C TRP A 151 -48.21 -4.86 11.50
N ALA A 152 -48.91 -5.70 12.27
CA ALA A 152 -48.46 -6.12 13.58
C ALA A 152 -47.18 -6.97 13.50
N PHE A 153 -47.08 -7.82 12.48
CA PHE A 153 -45.87 -8.59 12.23
C PHE A 153 -44.71 -7.69 11.78
N GLU A 154 -44.95 -6.72 10.90
CA GLU A 154 -43.92 -5.75 10.49
C GLU A 154 -43.37 -4.95 11.68
N ASP A 155 -44.25 -4.50 12.58
CA ASP A 155 -43.86 -3.83 13.82
C ASP A 155 -43.06 -4.76 14.77
N TYR A 156 -43.48 -6.02 14.89
CA TYR A 156 -42.74 -7.04 15.64
C TYR A 156 -41.32 -7.23 15.06
N ILE A 157 -41.17 -7.42 13.75
CA ILE A 157 -39.86 -7.60 13.11
C ILE A 157 -38.98 -6.36 13.28
N LYS A 158 -39.54 -5.15 13.22
CA LYS A 158 -38.77 -3.92 13.43
C LYS A 158 -38.19 -3.83 14.85
N ASN A 159 -38.99 -4.19 15.86
CA ASN A 159 -38.53 -4.24 17.25
C ASN A 159 -37.55 -5.41 17.48
N TYR A 160 -37.80 -6.56 16.85
CA TYR A 160 -36.93 -7.73 16.88
C TYR A 160 -35.55 -7.42 16.30
N TYR A 161 -35.48 -6.73 15.17
CA TYR A 161 -34.22 -6.31 14.55
C TYR A 161 -33.44 -5.35 15.44
N TYR A 162 -34.12 -4.38 16.06
CA TYR A 162 -33.48 -3.48 17.02
C TYR A 162 -32.90 -4.23 18.23
N GLU A 163 -33.63 -5.22 18.75
CA GLU A 163 -33.14 -6.08 19.83
C GLU A 163 -31.95 -6.94 19.38
N LEU A 164 -31.98 -7.50 18.17
CA LEU A 164 -30.88 -8.26 17.58
C LEU A 164 -29.60 -7.41 17.51
N LEU A 165 -29.71 -6.15 17.09
CA LEU A 165 -28.56 -5.22 17.07
C LEU A 165 -27.99 -5.00 18.47
N GLY A 166 -28.81 -4.91 19.52
CA GLY A 166 -28.32 -4.80 20.90
C GLY A 166 -27.55 -6.05 21.38
N VAL A 167 -27.96 -7.23 20.94
CA VAL A 167 -27.22 -8.49 21.21
C VAL A 167 -25.89 -8.50 20.46
N ILE A 168 -25.89 -8.13 19.18
CA ILE A 168 -24.68 -8.02 18.35
C ILE A 168 -23.71 -7.00 18.96
N GLU A 169 -24.19 -5.82 19.37
CA GLU A 169 -23.39 -4.78 20.03
C GLU A 169 -22.67 -5.34 21.25
N THR A 170 -23.38 -6.07 22.12
CA THR A 170 -22.78 -6.70 23.30
C THR A 170 -21.64 -7.65 22.92
N LEU A 171 -21.82 -8.47 21.87
CA LEU A 171 -20.81 -9.43 21.41
C LEU A 171 -19.66 -8.79 20.64
N THR A 172 -19.84 -7.60 20.07
CA THR A 172 -18.73 -6.83 19.47
C THR A 172 -17.70 -6.38 20.51
N HIS A 173 -18.04 -6.43 21.80
CA HIS A 173 -17.15 -6.14 22.92
C HIS A 173 -16.68 -7.40 23.67
N ASP A 174 -16.93 -8.61 23.15
CA ASP A 174 -16.49 -9.85 23.80
C ASP A 174 -14.95 -9.93 23.90
N VAL A 175 -14.46 -10.67 24.89
CA VAL A 175 -13.02 -10.85 25.15
C VAL A 175 -12.33 -11.59 24.01
N LEU A 176 -13.02 -12.52 23.34
CA LEU A 176 -12.45 -13.32 22.26
C LEU A 176 -12.44 -12.57 20.93
N THR A 177 -11.25 -12.48 20.33
CA THR A 177 -11.03 -11.84 19.03
C THR A 177 -11.87 -12.44 17.91
N PHE A 178 -11.96 -13.79 17.86
CA PHE A 178 -12.75 -14.49 16.84
C PHE A 178 -14.23 -14.07 16.86
N VAL A 179 -14.83 -13.93 18.05
CA VAL A 179 -16.24 -13.51 18.19
C VAL A 179 -16.41 -12.10 17.65
N ARG A 180 -15.53 -11.16 18.04
CA ARG A 180 -15.58 -9.77 17.54
C ARG A 180 -15.45 -9.71 16.02
N GLN A 181 -14.53 -10.48 15.42
CA GLN A 181 -14.36 -10.54 13.97
C GLN A 181 -15.60 -11.10 13.25
N LYS A 182 -16.24 -12.15 13.80
CA LYS A 182 -17.47 -12.70 13.23
C LYS A 182 -18.62 -11.69 13.32
N MET A 183 -18.77 -10.98 14.45
CA MET A 183 -19.80 -9.95 14.59
C MET A 183 -19.63 -8.80 13.59
N ILE A 184 -18.40 -8.33 13.37
CA ILE A 184 -18.10 -7.29 12.37
C ILE A 184 -18.47 -7.75 10.96
N SER A 185 -18.19 -9.02 10.64
CA SER A 185 -18.55 -9.61 9.34
C SER A 185 -20.07 -9.67 9.15
N ILE A 186 -20.80 -9.99 10.22
CA ILE A 186 -22.28 -10.01 10.24
C ILE A 186 -22.85 -8.60 10.05
N ILE A 187 -22.32 -7.60 10.78
CA ILE A 187 -22.73 -6.19 10.64
C ILE A 187 -22.51 -5.71 9.20
N PHE A 188 -21.35 -6.02 8.61
CA PHE A 188 -21.05 -5.68 7.23
C PHE A 188 -22.01 -6.35 6.24
N ALA A 189 -22.29 -7.63 6.38
CA ALA A 189 -23.21 -8.35 5.50
C ALA A 189 -24.63 -7.75 5.55
N LEU A 190 -25.13 -7.43 6.75
CA LEU A 190 -26.42 -6.75 6.93
C LEU A 190 -26.40 -5.37 6.26
N PHE A 191 -25.34 -4.58 6.45
CA PHE A 191 -25.22 -3.26 5.86
C PHE A 191 -25.13 -3.29 4.33
N LYS A 192 -24.40 -4.26 3.77
CA LYS A 192 -24.18 -4.42 2.33
C LYS A 192 -25.47 -4.77 1.61
N GLU A 193 -26.19 -5.80 2.09
CA GLU A 193 -27.37 -6.35 1.42
C GLU A 193 -28.67 -5.62 1.77
N LYS A 194 -28.93 -5.38 3.07
CA LYS A 194 -30.20 -4.85 3.59
C LYS A 194 -29.96 -3.85 4.73
N PRO A 195 -29.63 -2.57 4.44
CA PRO A 195 -29.26 -1.56 5.45
C PRO A 195 -30.47 -1.02 6.26
N GLU A 196 -31.27 -1.89 6.88
CA GLU A 196 -32.23 -1.48 7.92
C GLU A 196 -31.44 -0.99 9.15
N GLN A 197 -31.81 0.17 9.73
CA GLN A 197 -31.02 0.83 10.79
C GLN A 197 -29.57 1.18 10.39
N GLU A 198 -29.36 1.63 9.14
CA GLU A 198 -28.06 1.98 8.56
C GLU A 198 -27.13 2.77 9.50
N GLN A 199 -27.63 3.78 10.21
CA GLN A 199 -26.83 4.61 11.14
C GLN A 199 -26.27 3.78 12.30
N ASN A 200 -27.07 2.88 12.89
CA ASN A 200 -26.63 2.05 14.00
C ASN A 200 -25.62 1.00 13.53
N LEU A 201 -25.87 0.35 12.39
CA LEU A 201 -24.94 -0.61 11.78
C LEU A 201 -23.59 0.06 11.47
N LEU A 202 -23.63 1.24 10.86
CA LEU A 202 -22.44 2.01 10.51
C LEU A 202 -21.66 2.40 11.76
N ARG A 203 -22.32 2.94 12.78
CA ARG A 203 -21.70 3.30 14.06
C ARG A 203 -21.05 2.09 14.72
N LEU A 204 -21.75 0.95 14.78
CA LEU A 204 -21.21 -0.28 15.34
C LEU A 204 -19.98 -0.75 14.58
N LEU A 205 -20.00 -0.69 13.25
CA LEU A 205 -18.86 -1.07 12.41
C LEU A 205 -17.67 -0.11 12.60
N VAL A 206 -17.88 1.19 12.43
CA VAL A 206 -16.82 2.22 12.49
C VAL A 206 -16.17 2.25 13.87
N ASN A 207 -16.93 2.10 14.95
CA ASN A 207 -16.38 2.02 16.31
C ASN A 207 -15.32 0.91 16.48
N LYS A 208 -15.35 -0.14 15.64
CA LYS A 208 -14.37 -1.24 15.69
C LYS A 208 -13.02 -0.90 15.05
N LEU A 209 -12.87 0.23 14.36
CA LEU A 209 -11.57 0.77 13.99
C LEU A 209 -10.71 1.08 15.23
N GLY A 210 -11.35 1.34 16.38
CA GLY A 210 -10.70 1.56 17.67
C GLY A 210 -10.47 0.31 18.51
N ASP A 211 -10.66 -0.91 17.98
CA ASP A 211 -10.50 -2.15 18.76
C ASP A 211 -9.08 -2.27 19.34
N LYS A 212 -8.95 -2.97 20.47
CA LYS A 212 -7.66 -3.22 21.11
C LYS A 212 -6.80 -4.16 20.27
N GLU A 213 -7.43 -5.06 19.53
CA GLU A 213 -6.76 -6.07 18.73
C GLU A 213 -6.56 -5.58 17.29
N ARG A 214 -5.31 -5.65 16.82
CA ARG A 214 -4.91 -5.15 15.50
C ARG A 214 -5.71 -5.81 14.38
N LYS A 215 -5.87 -7.13 14.43
CA LYS A 215 -6.58 -7.94 13.43
C LYS A 215 -8.07 -7.61 13.30
N VAL A 216 -8.67 -7.00 14.33
CA VAL A 216 -10.08 -6.59 14.32
C VAL A 216 -10.20 -5.23 13.65
N ALA A 217 -9.33 -4.28 14.01
CA ALA A 217 -9.31 -2.94 13.44
C ALA A 217 -8.93 -2.96 11.95
N SER A 218 -7.94 -3.76 11.54
CA SER A 218 -7.54 -3.91 10.13
C SER A 218 -8.68 -4.48 9.27
N LYS A 219 -9.31 -5.57 9.73
CA LYS A 219 -10.48 -6.17 9.06
C LYS A 219 -11.64 -5.18 8.98
N THR A 220 -11.85 -4.37 10.01
CA THR A 220 -12.88 -3.32 9.98
C THR A 220 -12.59 -2.29 8.90
N SER A 221 -11.35 -1.80 8.80
CA SER A 221 -10.93 -0.87 7.75
C SER A 221 -11.19 -1.45 6.35
N TYR A 222 -10.82 -2.71 6.13
CA TYR A 222 -11.07 -3.41 4.88
C TYR A 222 -12.57 -3.47 4.53
N LEU A 223 -13.41 -3.90 5.47
CA LEU A 223 -14.86 -4.01 5.25
C LEU A 223 -15.51 -2.64 5.00
N VAL A 224 -15.06 -1.58 5.68
CA VAL A 224 -15.54 -0.21 5.41
C VAL A 224 -15.18 0.22 3.99
N ASN A 225 -14.00 -0.14 3.48
CA ASN A 225 -13.64 0.20 2.11
C ASN A 225 -14.52 -0.49 1.07
N GLN A 226 -14.86 -1.76 1.30
CA GLN A 226 -15.79 -2.48 0.43
C GLN A 226 -17.18 -1.82 0.37
N ILE A 227 -17.62 -1.16 1.45
CA ILE A 227 -18.88 -0.42 1.45
C ILE A 227 -18.83 0.73 0.44
N PHE A 228 -17.70 1.44 0.29
CA PHE A 228 -17.59 2.54 -0.65
C PHE A 228 -17.78 2.10 -2.11
N GLU A 229 -17.39 0.86 -2.44
CA GLU A 229 -17.58 0.30 -3.78
C GLU A 229 -19.04 -0.05 -4.06
N VAL A 230 -19.74 -0.58 -3.06
CA VAL A 230 -21.15 -1.02 -3.21
C VAL A 230 -22.12 0.16 -3.14
N HIS A 231 -21.88 1.14 -2.25
CA HIS A 231 -22.81 2.22 -1.93
C HIS A 231 -22.16 3.61 -2.00
N PRO A 232 -21.86 4.14 -3.20
CA PRO A 232 -21.13 5.40 -3.36
C PRO A 232 -21.87 6.62 -2.78
N LEU A 233 -23.22 6.59 -2.75
CA LEU A 233 -24.04 7.67 -2.18
C LEU A 233 -23.92 7.79 -0.64
N MET A 234 -23.43 6.74 0.04
CA MET A 234 -23.27 6.76 1.51
C MET A 234 -21.91 7.28 1.98
N LYS A 235 -21.01 7.57 1.04
CA LYS A 235 -19.63 7.97 1.32
C LYS A 235 -19.49 9.10 2.34
N LEU A 236 -20.28 10.17 2.20
CA LEU A 236 -20.24 11.32 3.13
C LEU A 236 -20.68 10.94 4.54
N HIS A 237 -21.68 10.06 4.67
CA HIS A 237 -22.17 9.60 5.98
C HIS A 237 -21.12 8.76 6.70
N ILE A 238 -20.42 7.89 5.96
CA ILE A 238 -19.31 7.07 6.49
C ILE A 238 -18.14 7.96 6.90
N ILE A 239 -17.78 8.97 6.07
CA ILE A 239 -16.73 9.94 6.42
C ILE A 239 -17.08 10.66 7.73
N ARG A 240 -18.31 11.16 7.86
CA ARG A 240 -18.77 11.84 9.08
C ARG A 240 -18.73 10.94 10.31
N GLU A 241 -19.07 9.66 10.17
CA GLU A 241 -19.01 8.72 11.30
C GLU A 241 -17.55 8.44 11.72
N ILE A 242 -16.65 8.26 10.75
CA ILE A 242 -15.21 8.08 11.02
C ILE A 242 -14.62 9.36 11.64
N GLU A 243 -15.03 10.53 11.16
CA GLU A 243 -14.64 11.81 11.72
C GLU A 243 -15.08 11.94 13.19
N GLN A 244 -16.33 11.60 13.52
CA GLN A 244 -16.82 11.60 14.90
C GLN A 244 -16.00 10.67 15.80
N LEU A 245 -15.57 9.52 15.29
CA LEU A 245 -14.70 8.60 16.03
C LEU A 245 -13.30 9.18 16.27
N ILE A 246 -12.67 9.76 15.25
CA ILE A 246 -11.29 10.29 15.30
C ILE A 246 -11.22 11.58 16.12
N LEU A 247 -12.20 12.46 15.97
CA LEU A 247 -12.25 13.75 16.66
C LEU A 247 -12.76 13.65 18.10
N PHE A 248 -13.18 12.46 18.53
CA PHE A 248 -13.60 12.25 19.91
C PHE A 248 -12.42 12.51 20.87
N PRO A 249 -12.56 13.38 21.90
CA PRO A 249 -11.44 13.77 22.76
C PRO A 249 -10.71 12.62 23.49
N ALA A 250 -11.38 11.48 23.69
CA ALA A 250 -10.81 10.29 24.30
C ALA A 250 -10.62 9.14 23.29
N ALA A 251 -10.50 9.45 22.00
CA ALA A 251 -10.21 8.47 20.96
C ALA A 251 -8.88 7.77 21.26
N ASN A 252 -8.88 6.44 21.12
CA ASN A 252 -7.67 5.64 21.25
C ASN A 252 -6.72 5.87 20.06
N GLU A 253 -5.41 5.78 20.25
CA GLU A 253 -4.40 5.89 19.18
C GLU A 253 -4.68 4.96 18.00
N ARG A 254 -5.23 3.76 18.26
CA ARG A 254 -5.64 2.82 17.21
C ARG A 254 -6.81 3.33 16.37
N ALA A 255 -7.79 3.97 17.01
CA ALA A 255 -8.93 4.58 16.31
C ALA A 255 -8.44 5.72 15.41
N LEU A 256 -7.50 6.53 15.90
CA LEU A 256 -6.85 7.57 15.10
C LEU A 256 -6.09 6.97 13.92
N TYR A 257 -5.26 5.95 14.16
CA TYR A 257 -4.46 5.28 13.14
C TYR A 257 -5.31 4.64 12.04
N TYR A 258 -6.20 3.72 12.41
CA TYR A 258 -7.04 3.02 11.45
C TYR A 258 -8.08 3.94 10.81
N GLY A 259 -8.64 4.90 11.56
CA GLY A 259 -9.55 5.89 11.00
C GLY A 259 -8.90 6.75 9.92
N VAL A 260 -7.71 7.31 10.17
CA VAL A 260 -6.98 8.09 9.16
C VAL A 260 -6.58 7.21 7.97
N ILE A 261 -6.21 5.96 8.23
CA ILE A 261 -5.92 4.99 7.18
C ILE A 261 -7.14 4.76 6.28
N THR A 262 -8.28 4.41 6.85
CA THR A 262 -9.51 4.20 6.10
C THR A 262 -9.89 5.43 5.28
N LEU A 263 -9.75 6.65 5.84
CA LEU A 263 -10.00 7.89 5.10
C LEU A 263 -9.05 8.10 3.91
N ASN A 264 -7.79 7.70 4.02
CA ASN A 264 -6.81 7.85 2.94
C ASN A 264 -7.08 6.95 1.73
N GLN A 265 -7.73 5.80 1.95
CA GLN A 265 -8.16 4.87 0.91
C GLN A 265 -9.34 5.42 0.09
N ILE A 266 -10.04 6.45 0.59
CA ILE A 266 -11.21 7.01 -0.09
C ILE A 266 -10.80 7.79 -1.34
N ILE A 267 -11.33 7.38 -2.50
CA ILE A 267 -11.14 8.08 -3.77
C ILE A 267 -12.06 9.30 -3.83
N LEU A 268 -11.57 10.51 -3.55
CA LEU A 268 -12.35 11.74 -3.70
C LEU A 268 -12.53 12.12 -5.19
N THR A 269 -13.76 12.46 -5.59
CA THR A 269 -14.11 12.94 -6.94
C THR A 269 -14.62 14.39 -6.88
N LYS A 270 -14.63 15.10 -8.02
CA LYS A 270 -15.03 16.52 -8.08
C LYS A 270 -16.47 16.82 -7.60
N ASN A 271 -17.33 15.79 -7.50
CA ASN A 271 -18.71 15.92 -7.03
C ASN A 271 -18.85 15.81 -5.50
N ASP A 272 -17.78 15.45 -4.78
CA ASP A 272 -17.80 15.23 -3.32
C ASP A 272 -17.52 16.53 -2.52
N THR A 273 -17.60 17.71 -3.14
CA THR A 273 -17.33 18.97 -2.46
C THR A 273 -18.58 19.48 -1.73
N GLU A 274 -18.75 19.11 -0.47
CA GLU A 274 -19.54 19.90 0.46
C GLU A 274 -18.72 20.25 1.71
N GLU A 275 -18.98 21.47 2.16
CA GLU A 275 -18.25 22.25 3.17
C GLU A 275 -18.38 21.60 4.56
N ASP A 276 -17.27 21.42 5.26
CA ASP A 276 -17.27 21.48 6.73
C ASP A 276 -15.92 22.01 7.24
N ASN A 277 -16.03 22.99 8.13
CA ASN A 277 -14.98 23.88 8.62
C ASN A 277 -14.28 23.35 9.88
N GLU A 278 -13.00 23.68 9.95
CA GLU A 278 -12.13 23.79 11.13
C GLU A 278 -12.35 22.83 12.32
N THR A 279 -11.39 21.94 12.52
CA THR A 279 -11.09 21.41 13.85
C THR A 279 -9.60 21.48 14.17
N LYS A 280 -9.32 22.12 15.31
CA LYS A 280 -7.99 22.20 15.94
C LYS A 280 -7.88 21.04 16.94
N ASN A 281 -6.82 20.25 16.82
CA ASN A 281 -6.14 19.63 17.96
C ASN A 281 -4.67 19.44 17.62
N GLU A 282 -3.84 19.61 18.65
CA GLU A 282 -2.40 19.35 18.68
C GLU A 282 -2.19 18.19 19.67
N ASP A 283 -1.44 17.18 19.23
CA ASP A 283 -0.34 16.57 19.99
C ASP A 283 0.34 15.51 19.13
N ILE A 284 1.66 15.35 19.32
CA ILE A 284 2.59 14.69 18.39
C ILE A 284 2.46 13.17 18.46
N VAL A 285 1.50 12.67 17.71
CA VAL A 285 1.54 11.65 16.66
C VAL A 285 2.78 10.72 16.56
N ASN A 286 2.52 9.41 16.65
CA ASN A 286 3.40 8.31 16.23
C ASN A 286 3.88 8.47 14.76
N SER A 287 5.13 8.17 14.44
CA SER A 287 5.74 8.29 13.09
C SER A 287 4.83 7.76 11.96
N LYS A 288 4.17 6.61 12.17
CA LYS A 288 3.25 5.99 11.20
C LYS A 288 1.98 6.84 10.96
N LEU A 289 1.38 7.40 12.02
CA LEU A 289 0.19 8.27 11.91
C LEU A 289 0.54 9.62 11.26
N VAL A 290 1.73 10.19 11.51
CA VAL A 290 2.17 11.44 10.82
C VAL A 290 2.26 11.20 9.32
N ALA A 291 2.85 10.07 8.91
CA ALA A 291 2.97 9.69 7.52
C ALA A 291 1.59 9.52 6.87
N ALA A 292 0.64 8.88 7.55
CA ALA A 292 -0.72 8.70 7.08
C ALA A 292 -1.43 10.06 6.91
N ILE A 293 -1.39 10.94 7.91
CA ILE A 293 -2.00 12.27 7.83
C ILE A 293 -1.41 13.08 6.67
N LEU A 294 -0.09 13.16 6.55
CA LEU A 294 0.55 13.92 5.47
C LEU A 294 0.21 13.38 4.09
N THR A 295 0.10 12.05 3.94
CA THR A 295 -0.30 11.42 2.68
C THR A 295 -1.74 11.79 2.33
N GLY A 296 -2.65 11.71 3.30
CA GLY A 296 -4.05 12.12 3.15
C GLY A 296 -4.21 13.58 2.76
N VAL A 297 -3.52 14.47 3.49
CA VAL A 297 -3.54 15.91 3.20
C VAL A 297 -3.00 16.19 1.80
N ASN A 298 -1.89 15.57 1.39
CA ASN A 298 -1.34 15.74 0.03
C ASN A 298 -2.31 15.30 -1.09
N ARG A 299 -3.14 14.29 -0.83
CA ARG A 299 -4.17 13.80 -1.77
C ARG A 299 -5.39 14.72 -1.79
N ALA A 300 -5.87 15.11 -0.61
CA ALA A 300 -7.06 15.91 -0.43
C ALA A 300 -6.85 17.39 -0.81
N TYR A 301 -5.62 17.91 -0.75
CA TYR A 301 -5.30 19.33 -0.96
C TYR A 301 -5.91 19.89 -2.26
N LYS A 302 -5.86 19.14 -3.36
CA LYS A 302 -6.40 19.55 -4.67
C LYS A 302 -7.93 19.69 -4.72
N PHE A 303 -8.62 19.07 -3.76
CA PHE A 303 -10.07 19.04 -3.66
C PHE A 303 -10.59 19.93 -2.53
N ALA A 304 -9.73 20.29 -1.57
CA ALA A 304 -10.10 21.03 -0.39
C ALA A 304 -10.06 22.55 -0.66
N LYS A 305 -11.17 23.24 -0.41
CA LYS A 305 -11.24 24.71 -0.41
C LYS A 305 -10.85 25.21 0.99
N VAL A 306 -9.56 25.17 1.31
CA VAL A 306 -9.08 25.56 2.65
C VAL A 306 -8.49 26.95 2.61
N ASP A 307 -8.87 27.80 3.57
CA ASP A 307 -8.30 29.12 3.73
C ASP A 307 -6.79 29.05 4.00
N HIS A 308 -6.02 29.85 3.27
CA HIS A 308 -4.55 29.85 3.37
C HIS A 308 -4.02 30.20 4.77
N SER A 309 -4.84 30.81 5.63
CA SER A 309 -4.50 31.16 7.02
C SER A 309 -4.28 29.92 7.90
N VAL A 310 -5.01 28.83 7.65
CA VAL A 310 -4.88 27.57 8.39
C VAL A 310 -3.49 26.99 8.19
N TYR A 311 -3.00 27.02 6.95
CA TYR A 311 -1.67 26.50 6.61
C TYR A 311 -0.55 27.37 7.17
N ASP A 312 -0.68 28.69 7.12
CA ASP A 312 0.34 29.61 7.65
C ASP A 312 0.63 29.34 9.14
N SER A 313 -0.40 28.97 9.92
CA SER A 313 -0.24 28.60 11.34
C SER A 313 0.54 27.30 11.54
N ARG A 314 0.35 26.30 10.66
CA ARG A 314 0.94 24.95 10.78
C ARG A 314 2.23 24.78 9.98
N LEU A 315 2.61 25.77 9.16
CA LEU A 315 3.76 25.73 8.27
C LEU A 315 5.08 25.53 9.02
N ASN A 316 5.23 26.14 10.20
CA ASN A 316 6.39 25.93 11.07
C ASN A 316 6.47 24.50 11.60
N VAL A 317 5.32 23.87 11.88
CA VAL A 317 5.25 22.47 12.30
C VAL A 317 5.67 21.57 11.14
N LEU A 318 5.20 21.82 9.92
CA LEU A 318 5.62 21.06 8.72
C LEU A 318 7.14 21.12 8.51
N TYR A 319 7.75 22.30 8.59
CA TYR A 319 9.22 22.39 8.49
C TYR A 319 9.92 21.68 9.66
N ARG A 320 9.39 21.74 10.88
CA ARG A 320 9.96 20.98 12.01
C ARG A 320 9.89 19.47 11.75
N ILE A 321 8.79 18.98 11.18
CA ILE A 321 8.62 17.58 10.79
C ILE A 321 9.67 17.17 9.74
N THR A 322 9.98 18.02 8.75
CA THR A 322 11.03 17.70 7.75
C THR A 322 12.40 17.44 8.38
N CYS A 323 12.71 18.06 9.52
CA CYS A 323 13.97 17.86 10.23
C CYS A 323 13.92 16.65 11.17
N ILE A 324 12.82 16.43 11.89
CA ILE A 324 12.75 15.45 12.99
C ILE A 324 12.28 14.07 12.53
N GLY A 325 11.37 13.99 11.57
CA GLY A 325 10.74 12.73 11.14
C GLY A 325 11.68 11.75 10.45
N THR A 326 11.18 10.56 10.09
CA THR A 326 11.90 9.69 9.15
C THR A 326 12.00 10.37 7.78
N PHE A 327 12.97 9.99 6.94
CA PHE A 327 13.13 10.62 5.64
C PHE A 327 11.85 10.53 4.77
N ASN A 328 11.09 9.45 4.91
CA ASN A 328 9.81 9.25 4.20
C ASN A 328 8.78 10.31 4.62
N ILE A 329 8.66 10.58 5.92
CA ILE A 329 7.80 11.65 6.46
C ILE A 329 8.29 13.02 5.98
N SER A 330 9.61 13.23 5.96
CA SER A 330 10.21 14.46 5.47
C SER A 330 9.89 14.73 4.00
N ILE A 331 9.94 13.70 3.13
CA ILE A 331 9.54 13.83 1.71
C ILE A 331 8.06 14.24 1.60
N GLN A 332 7.17 13.57 2.34
CA GLN A 332 5.73 13.87 2.31
C GLN A 332 5.44 15.30 2.79
N ALA A 333 6.10 15.74 3.86
CA ALA A 333 5.99 17.11 4.34
C ALA A 333 6.54 18.12 3.32
N LEU A 334 7.68 17.83 2.67
CA LEU A 334 8.24 18.68 1.63
C LEU A 334 7.33 18.77 0.39
N MET A 335 6.64 17.68 0.03
CA MET A 335 5.65 17.69 -1.06
C MET A 335 4.45 18.60 -0.74
N LEU A 336 3.96 18.57 0.50
CA LEU A 336 2.89 19.46 0.93
C LEU A 336 3.33 20.92 0.92
N ILE A 337 4.53 21.19 1.46
CA ILE A 337 5.12 22.53 1.45
C ILE A 337 5.33 23.01 0.01
N TYR A 338 5.71 22.13 -0.92
CA TYR A 338 5.83 22.47 -2.34
C TYR A 338 4.50 22.91 -2.95
N GLN A 339 3.42 22.16 -2.70
CA GLN A 339 2.09 22.52 -3.21
C GLN A 339 1.66 23.91 -2.71
N ILE A 340 1.87 24.18 -1.42
CA ILE A 340 1.55 25.49 -0.80
C ILE A 340 2.49 26.60 -1.33
N SER A 341 3.76 26.30 -1.59
CA SER A 341 4.73 27.30 -2.05
C SER A 341 4.53 27.72 -3.50
N CYS A 342 3.91 26.88 -4.33
CA CYS A 342 3.50 27.24 -5.70
C CYS A 342 2.42 28.34 -5.72
N GLU A 343 1.61 28.47 -4.67
CA GLU A 343 0.54 29.48 -4.58
C GLU A 343 1.03 30.81 -4.00
N LYS A 344 2.06 30.79 -3.14
CA LYS A 344 2.62 31.98 -2.47
C LYS A 344 4.12 32.09 -2.70
N GLU A 345 4.53 33.06 -3.52
CA GLU A 345 5.95 33.32 -3.83
C GLU A 345 6.80 33.61 -2.57
N SER A 346 6.22 34.25 -1.54
CA SER A 346 6.91 34.53 -0.27
C SER A 346 7.35 33.26 0.49
N LEU A 347 6.70 32.12 0.24
CA LEU A 347 7.03 30.83 0.87
C LEU A 347 8.00 30.01 0.04
N SER A 348 8.16 30.35 -1.24
CA SER A 348 9.05 29.68 -2.20
C SER A 348 10.49 29.64 -1.70
N GLU A 349 11.06 30.76 -1.26
CA GLU A 349 12.47 30.80 -0.85
C GLU A 349 12.78 29.90 0.35
N ARG A 350 11.87 29.84 1.33
CA ARG A 350 12.02 28.98 2.50
C ARG A 350 11.92 27.50 2.11
N PHE A 351 11.06 27.16 1.16
CA PHE A 351 10.93 25.82 0.60
C PHE A 351 12.23 25.38 -0.09
N TYR A 352 12.74 26.16 -1.04
CA TYR A 352 13.95 25.78 -1.75
C TYR A 352 15.18 25.70 -0.83
N ARG A 353 15.26 26.53 0.21
CA ARG A 353 16.31 26.39 1.24
C ARG A 353 16.22 25.06 2.00
N ALA A 354 15.00 24.64 2.36
CA ALA A 354 14.78 23.35 3.02
C ALA A 354 15.07 22.16 2.09
N LEU A 355 14.61 22.22 0.84
CA LEU A 355 14.87 21.20 -0.18
C LEU A 355 16.37 21.12 -0.53
N TYR A 356 17.06 22.26 -0.58
CA TYR A 356 18.50 22.29 -0.82
C TYR A 356 19.27 21.66 0.35
N GLN A 357 18.80 21.90 1.58
CA GLN A 357 19.37 21.28 2.78
C GLN A 357 19.10 19.76 2.84
N SER A 358 17.95 19.28 2.35
CA SER A 358 17.61 17.84 2.38
C SER A 358 18.54 16.98 1.51
N LEU A 359 19.23 17.56 0.53
CA LEU A 359 20.26 16.86 -0.26
C LEU A 359 21.42 16.36 0.61
N PHE A 360 21.73 17.04 1.72
CA PHE A 360 22.78 16.61 2.66
C PHE A 360 22.23 15.81 3.85
N ASP A 361 20.96 15.40 3.80
CA ASP A 361 20.38 14.57 4.86
C ASP A 361 20.95 13.15 4.79
N PRO A 362 21.70 12.66 5.79
CA PRO A 362 22.26 11.31 5.78
C PRO A 362 21.19 10.22 5.74
N ARG A 363 19.94 10.53 6.11
CA ARG A 363 18.81 9.59 6.04
C ARG A 363 18.40 9.30 4.60
N LEU A 364 18.73 10.16 3.64
CA LEU A 364 18.44 9.95 2.21
C LEU A 364 19.07 8.65 1.72
N SER A 365 20.35 8.41 2.01
CA SER A 365 21.09 7.22 1.53
C SER A 365 20.53 5.88 2.01
N ARG A 366 19.79 5.88 3.13
CA ARG A 366 19.15 4.68 3.70
C ARG A 366 17.67 4.56 3.36
N SER A 367 17.09 5.54 2.66
CA SER A 367 15.66 5.54 2.34
C SER A 367 15.33 4.55 1.22
N SER A 368 14.13 3.97 1.26
CA SER A 368 13.57 3.21 0.14
C SER A 368 12.81 4.08 -0.87
N LYS A 369 12.64 5.38 -0.60
CA LYS A 369 11.78 6.31 -1.35
C LYS A 369 12.55 7.27 -2.26
N HIS A 370 13.68 6.81 -2.80
CA HIS A 370 14.53 7.58 -3.71
C HIS A 370 13.77 8.16 -4.92
N ALA A 371 12.91 7.37 -5.60
CA ALA A 371 12.10 7.87 -6.72
C ALA A 371 11.20 9.04 -6.32
N MET A 372 10.50 8.92 -5.19
CA MET A 372 9.59 9.95 -4.70
C MET A 372 10.33 11.27 -4.44
N TYR A 373 11.54 11.19 -3.87
CA TYR A 373 12.38 12.34 -3.63
C TYR A 373 12.91 12.98 -4.91
N LEU A 374 13.43 12.17 -5.86
CA LEU A 374 13.90 12.66 -7.16
C LEU A 374 12.76 13.30 -7.96
N ASN A 375 11.55 12.74 -7.89
CA ASN A 375 10.36 13.30 -8.52
C ASN A 375 9.94 14.64 -7.92
N LEU A 376 10.05 14.81 -6.61
CA LEU A 376 9.85 16.11 -5.96
C LEU A 376 10.90 17.12 -6.41
N LEU A 377 12.18 16.73 -6.44
CA LEU A 377 13.27 17.59 -6.94
C LEU A 377 13.02 18.02 -8.38
N PHE A 378 12.68 17.07 -9.26
CA PHE A 378 12.40 17.35 -10.66
C PHE A 378 11.27 18.38 -10.80
N LYS A 379 10.12 18.13 -10.16
CA LYS A 379 8.98 19.04 -10.18
C LYS A 379 9.35 20.43 -9.69
N ALA A 380 10.05 20.52 -8.57
CA ALA A 380 10.45 21.80 -7.97
C ALA A 380 11.42 22.59 -8.84
N LEU A 381 12.33 21.91 -9.58
CA LEU A 381 13.35 22.57 -10.39
C LEU A 381 12.90 22.83 -11.84
N LYS A 382 11.98 22.01 -12.36
CA LYS A 382 11.43 22.14 -13.71
C LYS A 382 10.76 23.50 -13.93
N ASP A 383 9.98 23.95 -12.95
CA ASP A 383 9.17 25.18 -13.02
C ASP A 383 9.82 26.38 -12.29
N ASP A 384 11.09 26.25 -11.88
CA ASP A 384 11.80 27.28 -11.13
C ASP A 384 12.26 28.44 -12.04
N PRO A 385 11.86 29.71 -11.78
CA PRO A 385 12.30 30.85 -12.59
C PRO A 385 13.77 31.24 -12.37
N LYS A 386 14.41 30.82 -11.26
CA LYS A 386 15.78 31.22 -10.91
C LYS A 386 16.79 30.15 -11.34
N ILE A 387 17.35 30.28 -12.55
CA ILE A 387 18.33 29.30 -13.09
C ILE A 387 19.56 29.11 -12.19
N ILE A 388 20.09 30.17 -11.58
CA ILE A 388 21.22 30.11 -10.62
C ILE A 388 20.94 29.14 -9.47
N ARG A 389 19.67 29.06 -9.03
CA ARG A 389 19.24 28.13 -8.00
C ARG A 389 19.26 26.70 -8.53
N VAL A 390 18.74 26.47 -9.74
CA VAL A 390 18.75 25.15 -10.40
C VAL A 390 20.17 24.62 -10.57
N GLU A 391 21.11 25.45 -11.03
CA GLU A 391 22.54 25.10 -11.15
C GLU A 391 23.13 24.69 -9.80
N ALA A 392 22.82 25.42 -8.72
CA ALA A 392 23.27 25.07 -7.38
C ALA A 392 22.72 23.73 -6.90
N PHE A 393 21.47 23.41 -7.23
CA PHE A 393 20.86 22.10 -6.95
C PHE A 393 21.54 20.98 -7.73
N ILE A 394 21.76 21.16 -9.03
CA ILE A 394 22.44 20.17 -9.90
C ILE A 394 23.86 19.92 -9.39
N LYS A 395 24.62 20.99 -9.10
CA LYS A 395 25.99 20.91 -8.57
C LYS A 395 26.05 20.07 -7.29
N ARG A 396 25.18 20.37 -6.33
CA ARG A 396 25.11 19.64 -5.06
C ARG A 396 24.63 18.20 -5.26
N LEU A 397 23.66 17.98 -6.14
CA LEU A 397 23.14 16.65 -6.44
C LEU A 397 24.25 15.72 -6.96
N ILE A 398 25.05 16.20 -7.92
CA ILE A 398 26.17 15.42 -8.48
C ILE A 398 27.26 15.18 -7.42
N GLN A 399 27.51 16.15 -6.54
CA GLN A 399 28.42 15.98 -5.41
C GLN A 399 27.97 14.86 -4.46
N ILE A 400 26.68 14.80 -4.12
CA ILE A 400 26.18 13.73 -3.23
C ILE A 400 26.09 12.38 -3.93
N CYS A 401 25.94 12.33 -5.26
CA CYS A 401 25.94 11.07 -6.01
C CYS A 401 27.19 10.22 -5.72
N GLY A 402 28.32 10.83 -5.35
CA GLY A 402 29.53 10.10 -4.95
C GLY A 402 29.39 9.28 -3.65
N HIS A 403 28.32 9.49 -2.89
CA HIS A 403 27.99 8.77 -1.66
C HIS A 403 26.73 7.89 -1.79
N HIS A 404 26.19 7.72 -3.00
CA HIS A 404 24.98 6.95 -3.25
C HIS A 404 25.24 5.68 -4.06
N LEU A 405 24.25 4.77 -4.04
CA LEU A 405 24.28 3.54 -4.81
C LEU A 405 23.89 3.79 -6.28
N PRO A 406 24.30 2.92 -7.23
CA PRO A 406 24.01 3.07 -8.66
C PRO A 406 22.55 3.39 -9.02
N PRO A 407 21.51 2.81 -8.38
CA PRO A 407 20.12 3.18 -8.64
C PRO A 407 19.87 4.67 -8.54
N PHE A 408 20.25 5.28 -7.41
CA PHE A 408 20.01 6.69 -7.17
C PHE A 408 20.79 7.57 -8.15
N ILE A 409 22.02 7.20 -8.48
CA ILE A 409 22.85 7.94 -9.44
C ILE A 409 22.21 7.93 -10.83
N CYS A 410 21.75 6.77 -11.31
CA CYS A 410 21.06 6.65 -12.59
C CYS A 410 19.80 7.53 -12.64
N GLY A 411 18.98 7.51 -11.57
CA GLY A 411 17.79 8.35 -11.47
C GLY A 411 18.10 9.85 -11.43
N ALA A 412 19.15 10.24 -10.70
CA ALA A 412 19.60 11.63 -10.64
C ALA A 412 20.11 12.14 -12.00
N PHE A 413 20.88 11.32 -12.73
CA PHE A 413 21.40 11.67 -14.06
C PHE A 413 20.29 11.80 -15.10
N TYR A 414 19.32 10.89 -15.10
CA TYR A 414 18.14 11.02 -15.96
C TYR A 414 17.35 12.30 -15.67
N MET A 415 17.11 12.60 -14.39
CA MET A 415 16.45 13.84 -13.98
C MET A 415 17.21 15.08 -14.48
N ILE A 416 18.55 15.09 -14.39
CA ILE A 416 19.38 16.18 -14.90
C ILE A 416 19.27 16.29 -16.43
N SER A 417 19.33 15.16 -17.16
CA SER A 417 19.16 15.13 -18.62
C SER A 417 17.84 15.80 -19.03
N GLU A 418 16.75 15.50 -18.31
CA GLU A 418 15.43 16.06 -18.56
C GLU A 418 15.31 17.55 -18.19
N LEU A 419 16.01 18.00 -17.13
CA LEU A 419 16.12 19.43 -16.83
C LEU A 419 16.89 20.19 -17.90
N VAL A 420 17.98 19.61 -18.43
CA VAL A 420 18.78 20.21 -19.52
C VAL A 420 17.98 20.29 -20.82
N LYS A 421 17.20 19.25 -21.16
CA LYS A 421 16.24 19.28 -22.28
C LYS A 421 15.27 20.46 -22.16
N ARG A 422 14.79 20.74 -20.94
CA ARG A 422 13.80 21.81 -20.69
C ARG A 422 14.43 23.20 -20.63
N HIS A 423 15.61 23.33 -20.07
CA HIS A 423 16.36 24.58 -19.89
C HIS A 423 17.73 24.47 -20.58
N PRO A 424 17.83 24.76 -21.90
CA PRO A 424 19.08 24.63 -22.65
C PRO A 424 20.23 25.50 -22.13
N SER A 425 19.93 26.54 -21.36
CA SER A 425 20.95 27.34 -20.66
C SER A 425 21.80 26.52 -19.70
N LEU A 426 21.26 25.41 -19.16
CA LEU A 426 22.00 24.51 -18.28
C LEU A 426 23.10 23.73 -19.02
N SER A 427 23.05 23.62 -20.36
CA SER A 427 24.14 23.01 -21.13
C SER A 427 25.44 23.82 -21.03
N TYR A 428 25.36 25.14 -20.83
CA TYR A 428 26.55 25.98 -20.62
C TYR A 428 27.26 25.61 -19.32
N PHE A 429 26.50 25.32 -18.27
CA PHE A 429 27.02 24.89 -16.97
C PHE A 429 27.76 23.53 -17.04
N ILE A 430 27.46 22.69 -18.04
CA ILE A 430 28.12 21.40 -18.26
C ILE A 430 29.35 21.54 -19.19
N ASN A 431 29.25 22.35 -20.26
CA ASN A 431 30.20 22.30 -21.38
C ASN A 431 31.09 23.53 -21.55
N GLN A 432 30.75 24.69 -20.99
CA GLN A 432 31.62 25.85 -21.09
C GLN A 432 32.68 25.82 -20.00
N PRO A 433 33.96 26.09 -20.33
CA PRO A 433 35.01 26.23 -19.33
C PRO A 433 34.77 27.46 -18.44
N GLU A 434 35.27 27.44 -17.21
CA GLU A 434 35.18 28.57 -16.29
C GLU A 434 35.91 29.78 -16.89
N ASP A 435 35.27 30.97 -16.84
CA ASP A 435 35.91 32.22 -17.24
C ASP A 435 37.13 32.46 -16.32
N HIS A 436 38.33 32.19 -16.84
CA HIS A 436 39.56 32.53 -16.16
C HIS A 436 39.69 34.06 -16.15
N ASP A 437 39.95 34.63 -14.97
CA ASP A 437 40.19 36.06 -14.72
C ASP A 437 41.34 36.71 -15.55
N GLY A 438 41.93 36.02 -16.52
CA GLY A 438 43.03 36.46 -17.37
C GLY A 438 42.67 36.96 -18.77
N ASP A 439 41.43 36.79 -19.23
CA ASP A 439 41.01 37.13 -20.61
C ASP A 439 40.13 38.38 -20.69
N ILE A 440 40.34 39.35 -19.79
CA ILE A 440 39.92 40.73 -20.03
C ILE A 440 41.15 41.46 -20.60
N PRO A 441 41.17 41.84 -21.89
CA PRO A 441 42.19 42.78 -22.36
C PRO A 441 42.07 44.05 -21.53
N ASP A 442 43.15 44.46 -20.87
CA ASP A 442 43.28 45.76 -20.19
C ASP A 442 43.14 46.88 -21.23
N ASP A 443 41.91 47.18 -21.66
CA ASP A 443 41.57 48.35 -22.47
C ASP A 443 41.15 49.50 -21.55
N ASP A 444 42.12 50.02 -20.81
CA ASP A 444 42.00 51.32 -20.13
C ASP A 444 43.35 52.04 -20.19
N SER A 445 43.78 52.38 -21.41
CA SER A 445 44.86 53.33 -21.67
C SER A 445 44.35 54.60 -22.36
N ALA A 446 43.28 55.21 -21.84
CA ALA A 446 42.91 56.57 -22.23
C ALA A 446 42.11 57.29 -21.12
N ASN A 447 42.79 57.93 -20.18
CA ASN A 447 42.70 59.40 -20.00
C ASN A 447 43.57 59.90 -18.83
N LEU A 448 44.34 60.94 -19.15
CA LEU A 448 45.19 61.72 -18.27
C LEU A 448 44.39 62.63 -17.33
N ASP A 449 44.85 62.78 -16.08
CA ASP A 449 45.48 64.02 -15.56
C ASP A 449 45.14 64.32 -14.07
N ARG A 450 46.18 64.79 -13.36
CA ARG A 450 46.23 65.56 -12.08
C ARG A 450 46.22 64.84 -10.72
N GLY A 451 47.43 64.44 -10.32
CA GLY A 451 48.16 64.96 -9.14
C GLY A 451 47.47 65.08 -7.78
N ASP A 452 47.88 64.26 -6.80
CA ASP A 452 48.83 64.67 -5.74
C ASP A 452 49.24 63.44 -4.90
N LYS A 453 50.53 63.33 -4.59
CA LYS A 453 51.12 62.25 -3.79
C LYS A 453 51.27 62.73 -2.35
N SER A 454 50.47 62.20 -1.41
CA SER A 454 51.04 61.81 -0.11
C SER A 454 50.16 60.85 0.70
N LYS A 455 50.81 59.75 1.11
CA LYS A 455 50.56 58.92 2.31
C LYS A 455 49.22 58.20 2.45
N ARG A 456 49.19 56.94 1.99
CA ARG A 456 48.78 55.79 2.82
C ARG A 456 49.19 54.48 2.15
N SER A 457 50.25 53.88 2.69
CA SER A 457 50.62 52.50 2.41
C SER A 457 49.65 51.57 3.14
N GLN A 458 49.17 50.57 2.41
CA GLN A 458 48.64 49.27 2.87
C GLN A 458 47.23 49.23 3.47
N SER A 459 46.24 49.07 2.59
CA SER A 459 45.07 48.20 2.80
C SER A 459 44.26 47.96 1.51
N SER A 460 44.84 47.27 0.53
CA SER A 460 44.11 46.84 -0.68
C SER A 460 44.19 45.32 -0.91
N SER A 461 43.89 44.54 0.13
CA SER A 461 43.75 43.07 0.05
C SER A 461 42.36 42.61 0.49
N LYS A 462 41.28 43.19 -0.06
CA LYS A 462 39.90 42.80 0.30
C LYS A 462 38.88 42.64 -0.83
N ILE A 463 39.26 42.60 -2.11
CA ILE A 463 38.30 42.33 -3.21
C ILE A 463 38.84 41.23 -4.15
N THR A 464 39.03 40.01 -3.63
CA THR A 464 39.28 38.82 -4.48
C THR A 464 38.53 37.56 -4.01
N ASN A 465 37.70 37.65 -2.95
CA ASN A 465 36.99 36.50 -2.38
C ASN A 465 35.53 36.32 -2.87
N SER A 466 35.06 36.99 -3.93
CA SER A 466 33.64 36.94 -4.35
C SER A 466 33.29 35.95 -5.48
N ARG A 467 34.27 35.21 -6.02
CA ARG A 467 34.07 34.33 -7.20
C ARG A 467 34.10 32.82 -6.93
N LYS A 468 34.32 32.37 -5.69
CA LYS A 468 34.46 30.93 -5.38
C LYS A 468 33.12 30.27 -5.00
N TYR A 469 32.83 29.10 -5.57
CA TYR A 469 31.71 28.25 -5.17
C TYR A 469 31.80 27.83 -3.69
N ASP A 470 30.72 28.01 -2.94
CA ASP A 470 30.57 27.59 -1.56
C ASP A 470 29.38 26.64 -1.39
N GLY A 471 29.67 25.34 -1.48
CA GLY A 471 28.68 24.29 -1.30
C GLY A 471 28.09 24.20 0.11
N ARG A 472 28.58 24.94 1.12
CA ARG A 472 28.00 24.98 2.48
C ARG A 472 26.96 26.08 2.67
N LYS A 473 26.70 26.92 1.66
CA LYS A 473 25.66 27.94 1.74
C LYS A 473 24.29 27.30 1.96
N ARG A 474 23.54 27.92 2.87
CA ARG A 474 22.17 27.50 3.21
C ARG A 474 21.17 27.83 2.11
N ASP A 475 21.39 28.94 1.42
CA ASP A 475 20.55 29.37 0.32
C ASP A 475 21.29 29.11 -1.01
N PRO A 476 20.69 28.32 -1.92
CA PRO A 476 21.32 27.92 -3.17
C PRO A 476 21.72 29.11 -4.06
N GLN A 477 20.99 30.22 -4.03
CA GLN A 477 21.26 31.39 -4.88
C GLN A 477 22.61 32.05 -4.58
N TYR A 478 23.11 31.91 -3.35
CA TYR A 478 24.37 32.52 -2.92
C TYR A 478 25.54 31.52 -2.90
N SER A 479 25.35 30.32 -3.48
CA SER A 479 26.40 29.30 -3.57
C SER A 479 27.47 29.62 -4.62
N ASN A 480 27.20 30.55 -5.55
CA ASN A 480 28.03 30.83 -6.73
C ASN A 480 28.26 29.60 -7.62
N ALA A 481 27.26 28.71 -7.75
CA ALA A 481 27.37 27.54 -8.62
C ALA A 481 27.47 27.95 -10.10
N ASP A 482 26.74 28.98 -10.51
CA ASP A 482 26.72 29.62 -11.83
C ASP A 482 28.10 29.97 -12.39
N LYS A 483 29.08 30.18 -11.52
CA LYS A 483 30.45 30.60 -11.89
C LYS A 483 31.43 29.43 -11.97
N THR A 484 30.97 28.19 -11.86
CA THR A 484 31.82 26.99 -11.84
C THR A 484 31.31 25.92 -12.79
N CYS A 485 32.20 25.04 -13.26
CA CYS A 485 31.80 23.90 -14.09
C CYS A 485 31.52 22.66 -13.25
N ILE A 486 30.72 21.71 -13.75
CA ILE A 486 30.46 20.42 -13.08
C ILE A 486 31.63 19.41 -13.26
N TRP A 487 32.80 19.73 -12.71
CA TRP A 487 33.95 18.83 -12.74
C TRP A 487 33.69 17.47 -12.09
N GLU A 488 32.81 17.39 -11.09
CA GLU A 488 32.49 16.15 -10.39
C GLU A 488 31.85 15.09 -11.29
N LEU A 489 31.22 15.50 -12.40
CA LEU A 489 30.64 14.59 -13.39
C LEU A 489 31.72 13.71 -14.05
N THR A 490 32.94 14.24 -14.20
CA THR A 490 34.06 13.52 -14.83
C THR A 490 34.47 12.24 -14.11
N ILE A 491 34.27 12.20 -12.79
CA ILE A 491 34.59 11.03 -11.96
C ILE A 491 33.67 9.85 -12.33
N PHE A 492 32.43 10.14 -12.71
CA PHE A 492 31.43 9.11 -13.03
C PHE A 492 31.64 8.47 -14.42
N ILE A 493 32.42 9.09 -15.31
CA ILE A 493 32.78 8.49 -16.62
C ILE A 493 33.48 7.14 -16.43
N ASN A 494 34.24 6.99 -15.35
CA ASN A 494 34.99 5.78 -15.00
C ASN A 494 34.35 5.00 -13.85
N HIS A 495 33.04 5.17 -13.64
CA HIS A 495 32.31 4.46 -12.59
C HIS A 495 32.28 2.95 -12.86
N PHE A 496 32.34 2.14 -11.80
CA PHE A 496 32.37 0.67 -11.94
C PHE A 496 31.09 0.09 -12.54
N HIS A 497 29.95 0.76 -12.34
CA HIS A 497 28.67 0.37 -12.93
C HIS A 497 28.55 0.94 -14.36
N PRO A 498 28.37 0.11 -15.40
CA PRO A 498 28.44 0.53 -16.80
C PRO A 498 27.39 1.58 -17.15
N THR A 499 26.12 1.40 -16.73
CA THR A 499 25.05 2.38 -17.00
C THR A 499 25.31 3.76 -16.38
N VAL A 500 25.99 3.82 -15.23
CA VAL A 500 26.35 5.12 -14.60
C VAL A 500 27.40 5.82 -15.46
N ALA A 501 28.39 5.08 -15.96
CA ALA A 501 29.39 5.59 -16.87
C ALA A 501 28.79 6.03 -18.22
N LEU A 502 27.82 5.28 -18.76
CA LEU A 502 27.06 5.65 -19.95
C LEU A 502 26.35 6.98 -19.78
N TYR A 503 25.55 7.08 -18.71
CA TYR A 503 24.74 8.28 -18.46
C TYR A 503 25.62 9.50 -18.19
N ALA A 504 26.77 9.32 -17.52
CA ALA A 504 27.73 10.40 -17.35
C ALA A 504 28.28 10.91 -18.70
N LYS A 505 28.61 10.01 -19.64
CA LYS A 505 29.06 10.38 -20.99
C LYS A 505 27.96 11.06 -21.78
N GLN A 506 26.75 10.50 -21.76
CA GLN A 506 25.58 11.07 -22.43
C GLN A 506 25.29 12.48 -21.93
N LEU A 507 25.36 12.73 -20.62
CA LEU A 507 25.20 14.07 -20.05
C LEU A 507 26.26 15.07 -20.54
N LEU A 508 27.53 14.67 -20.65
CA LEU A 508 28.61 15.52 -21.16
C LEU A 508 28.45 15.84 -22.65
N GLU A 509 27.94 14.88 -23.42
CA GLU A 509 27.69 15.04 -24.86
C GLU A 509 26.34 15.73 -25.16
N ASN A 510 25.57 16.09 -24.13
CA ASN A 510 24.16 16.53 -24.22
C ASN A 510 23.26 15.55 -25.00
N ILE A 511 23.56 14.25 -24.92
CA ILE A 511 22.71 13.20 -25.47
C ILE A 511 21.59 12.91 -24.46
N PRO A 512 20.32 12.87 -24.91
CA PRO A 512 19.20 12.55 -24.06
C PRO A 512 19.29 11.11 -23.52
N ILE A 513 19.00 10.92 -22.23
CA ILE A 513 18.93 9.58 -21.63
C ILE A 513 17.52 9.03 -21.85
N ASP A 514 17.39 8.03 -22.72
CA ASP A 514 16.14 7.33 -23.03
C ASP A 514 16.41 5.82 -23.16
N PRO A 515 15.57 4.92 -22.61
CA PRO A 515 14.33 5.15 -21.84
C PRO A 515 14.57 5.58 -20.37
N PRO A 516 13.53 6.04 -19.64
CA PRO A 516 13.62 6.37 -18.21
C PRO A 516 14.19 5.20 -17.40
N PRO A 517 15.16 5.44 -16.51
CA PRO A 517 15.75 4.38 -15.72
C PRO A 517 14.75 3.86 -14.68
N GLU A 518 14.59 2.54 -14.65
CA GLU A 518 13.93 1.88 -13.54
C GLU A 518 14.97 1.63 -12.44
N LEU A 519 14.83 2.33 -11.31
CA LEU A 519 15.83 2.28 -10.23
C LEU A 519 16.10 0.85 -9.73
N HIS A 520 15.08 -0.04 -9.76
CA HIS A 520 15.23 -1.43 -9.32
C HIS A 520 16.23 -2.22 -10.19
N HIS A 521 16.29 -1.93 -11.49
CA HIS A 521 17.16 -2.66 -12.43
C HIS A 521 18.66 -2.53 -12.10
N HIS A 522 19.04 -1.43 -11.43
CA HIS A 522 20.43 -1.13 -11.08
C HIS A 522 20.78 -1.59 -9.65
N THR A 523 19.92 -2.37 -9.00
CA THR A 523 20.19 -2.92 -7.66
C THR A 523 21.04 -4.19 -7.73
N LEU A 524 21.83 -4.44 -6.68
CA LEU A 524 22.61 -5.67 -6.59
C LEU A 524 21.71 -6.92 -6.54
N SER A 525 20.55 -6.82 -5.88
CA SER A 525 19.57 -7.92 -5.83
C SER A 525 19.14 -8.31 -7.25
N HIS A 526 18.69 -7.34 -8.04
CA HIS A 526 18.25 -7.58 -9.41
C HIS A 526 19.37 -8.13 -10.31
N PHE A 527 20.61 -7.64 -10.14
CA PHE A 527 21.76 -8.19 -10.85
C PHE A 527 22.01 -9.67 -10.51
N LEU A 528 21.89 -10.06 -9.23
CA LEU A 528 22.03 -11.45 -8.80
C LEU A 528 20.86 -12.32 -9.26
N ASP A 529 19.64 -11.79 -9.25
CA ASP A 529 18.44 -12.48 -9.74
C ASP A 529 18.62 -12.91 -11.20
N ARG A 530 19.13 -12.00 -12.06
CA ARG A 530 19.47 -12.32 -13.46
C ARG A 530 20.50 -13.45 -13.60
N PHE A 531 21.37 -13.67 -12.61
CA PHE A 531 22.35 -14.75 -12.62
C PHE A 531 21.71 -16.11 -12.24
N VAL A 532 20.74 -16.12 -11.33
CA VAL A 532 20.12 -17.34 -10.77
C VAL A 532 18.99 -17.90 -11.66
N TYR A 533 18.22 -17.04 -12.33
CA TYR A 533 17.05 -17.51 -13.08
C TYR A 533 17.42 -18.07 -14.46
N ARG A 534 17.55 -19.39 -14.57
CA ARG A 534 17.51 -20.11 -15.86
C ARG A 534 16.15 -19.96 -16.56
N ASN A 535 15.06 -19.77 -15.80
CA ASN A 535 13.72 -19.41 -16.27
C ASN A 535 13.00 -18.53 -15.22
N PRO A 536 12.65 -17.27 -15.50
CA PRO A 536 11.94 -16.42 -14.55
C PRO A 536 10.52 -16.97 -14.31
N LYS A 537 10.24 -17.46 -13.11
CA LYS A 537 8.89 -17.97 -12.74
C LYS A 537 7.89 -16.85 -12.39
N GLN A 538 8.33 -15.60 -12.28
CA GLN A 538 7.47 -14.47 -11.95
C GLN A 538 7.70 -13.32 -12.94
N THR A 539 6.62 -12.88 -13.58
CA THR A 539 6.60 -11.65 -14.39
C THR A 539 6.55 -10.43 -13.49
N ASP A 540 7.16 -9.32 -13.91
CA ASP A 540 7.05 -8.03 -13.21
C ASP A 540 5.58 -7.67 -12.93
N ARG A 541 5.22 -7.63 -11.66
CA ARG A 541 3.99 -7.00 -11.21
C ARG A 541 4.32 -5.56 -10.86
N ILE A 542 3.63 -4.61 -11.47
CA ILE A 542 3.65 -3.23 -10.96
C ILE A 542 3.01 -3.32 -9.57
N LYS A 543 3.76 -3.01 -8.50
CA LYS A 543 3.13 -2.85 -7.18
C LYS A 543 2.21 -1.62 -7.24
N GLY A 544 0.93 -1.87 -7.01
CA GLY A 544 -0.15 -0.90 -6.95
C GLY A 544 -1.41 -1.60 -7.41
N GLY A 545 -2.43 -1.61 -6.56
CA GLY A 545 -3.78 -2.03 -6.92
C GLY A 545 -4.29 -1.29 -8.14
N ASN A 546 -5.48 -1.69 -8.62
CA ASN A 546 -6.23 -1.15 -9.75
C ASN A 546 -5.57 0.05 -10.47
N PRO A 547 -5.33 -0.01 -11.80
CA PRO A 547 -4.71 1.06 -12.61
C PRO A 547 -5.28 2.49 -12.44
N ILE A 548 -6.38 2.62 -11.71
CA ILE A 548 -7.17 3.80 -11.37
C ILE A 548 -6.67 4.52 -10.08
N LEU A 549 -6.00 3.83 -9.15
CA LEU A 549 -5.67 4.33 -7.80
C LEU A 549 -4.23 4.84 -7.63
N GLN A 550 -3.30 4.38 -8.48
CA GLN A 550 -2.05 5.11 -8.64
C GLN A 550 -2.41 6.50 -9.19
N PRO A 551 -1.92 7.60 -8.60
CA PRO A 551 -2.03 8.86 -9.31
C PRO A 551 -1.33 8.60 -10.65
N ILE A 552 -2.06 8.84 -11.74
CA ILE A 552 -1.59 8.75 -13.13
C ILE A 552 -0.48 9.79 -13.29
N VAL A 553 0.70 9.53 -12.72
CA VAL A 553 1.88 10.43 -12.77
C VAL A 553 3.00 9.76 -13.56
N ALA A 554 2.78 8.54 -14.06
CA ALA A 554 3.70 7.83 -14.94
C ALA A 554 3.69 8.35 -16.40
N SER A 555 3.10 9.51 -16.67
CA SER A 555 2.97 10.05 -18.04
C SER A 555 3.78 11.33 -18.30
N GLU A 556 4.47 11.90 -17.30
CA GLU A 556 5.31 13.08 -17.51
C GLU A 556 6.78 12.71 -17.74
N PRO A 557 7.42 13.21 -18.83
CA PRO A 557 8.87 13.10 -19.03
C PRO A 557 9.65 13.65 -17.82
N GLY A 558 10.74 12.98 -17.44
CA GLY A 558 11.57 13.32 -16.27
C GLY A 558 11.16 12.74 -14.92
N MET A 559 10.05 12.02 -14.84
CA MET A 559 9.67 11.28 -13.64
C MET A 559 10.35 9.90 -13.58
N VAL A 560 10.93 9.57 -12.43
CA VAL A 560 11.58 8.27 -12.15
C VAL A 560 10.55 7.30 -11.55
N VAL A 561 10.52 6.07 -12.06
CA VAL A 561 9.57 5.03 -11.66
C VAL A 561 10.25 3.95 -10.82
N MET A 562 9.52 3.41 -9.85
CA MET A 562 9.87 2.20 -9.11
C MET A 562 8.82 1.12 -9.42
N LYS A 563 9.16 0.15 -10.26
CA LYS A 563 8.42 -1.12 -10.32
C LYS A 563 9.05 -2.09 -9.31
N LYS A 564 8.24 -2.90 -8.64
CA LYS A 564 8.72 -3.92 -7.70
C LYS A 564 8.47 -5.30 -8.31
N GLY A 565 9.50 -5.84 -8.93
CA GLY A 565 9.55 -7.20 -9.44
C GLY A 565 10.99 -7.60 -9.61
N THR A 566 11.36 -8.78 -9.13
CA THR A 566 12.63 -9.45 -9.46
C THR A 566 12.53 -10.14 -10.83
N GLY A 567 11.50 -9.78 -11.61
CA GLY A 567 11.20 -10.38 -12.89
C GLY A 567 12.03 -9.76 -13.99
N ILE A 568 12.31 -10.58 -15.00
CA ILE A 568 12.82 -10.09 -16.28
C ILE A 568 11.60 -9.51 -17.01
N SER A 569 11.68 -8.29 -17.52
CA SER A 569 10.60 -7.68 -18.32
C SER A 569 10.20 -8.64 -19.45
N LYS A 570 8.91 -8.68 -19.82
CA LYS A 570 8.41 -9.58 -20.89
C LYS A 570 9.16 -9.41 -22.22
N ASP A 571 9.77 -8.25 -22.44
CA ASP A 571 10.53 -7.90 -23.65
C ASP A 571 12.04 -8.16 -23.52
N GLU A 572 12.54 -8.50 -22.33
CA GLU A 572 13.96 -8.79 -22.09
C GLU A 572 14.26 -10.27 -22.29
N ILE A 573 15.24 -10.57 -23.15
CA ILE A 573 15.72 -11.94 -23.35
C ILE A 573 16.52 -12.36 -22.10
N ASN A 574 16.22 -13.55 -21.58
CA ASN A 574 16.97 -14.09 -20.45
C ASN A 574 18.46 -14.20 -20.78
N VAL A 575 19.31 -13.63 -19.93
CA VAL A 575 20.78 -13.64 -20.06
C VAL A 575 21.37 -15.05 -20.08
N ASN A 576 20.62 -16.04 -19.58
CA ASN A 576 20.97 -17.45 -19.58
C ASN A 576 20.58 -18.21 -20.86
N SER A 577 19.91 -17.57 -21.81
CA SER A 577 19.49 -18.22 -23.07
C SER A 577 20.60 -18.25 -24.11
N GLU A 578 20.62 -19.29 -24.95
CA GLU A 578 21.56 -19.37 -26.07
C GLU A 578 21.34 -18.26 -27.12
N GLU A 579 20.11 -17.75 -27.24
CA GLU A 579 19.76 -16.64 -28.13
C GLU A 579 20.47 -15.34 -27.71
N PHE A 580 20.61 -15.12 -26.40
CA PHE A 580 21.31 -13.97 -25.86
C PHE A 580 22.81 -14.03 -26.15
N TRP A 581 23.44 -15.20 -26.06
CA TRP A 581 24.88 -15.38 -26.28
C TRP A 581 25.32 -15.24 -27.74
N ARG A 582 24.38 -15.37 -28.68
CA ARG A 582 24.64 -15.23 -30.13
C ARG A 582 24.49 -13.78 -30.63
N ARG A 583 24.05 -12.86 -29.78
CA ARG A 583 23.95 -11.43 -30.13
C ARG A 583 25.34 -10.83 -30.32
N LYS A 584 25.44 -9.77 -31.15
CA LYS A 584 26.68 -9.00 -31.27
C LYS A 584 26.84 -8.11 -30.04
N LEU A 585 28.08 -7.88 -29.62
CA LEU A 585 28.39 -7.05 -28.45
C LEU A 585 27.81 -5.62 -28.54
N ASP A 586 27.66 -5.07 -29.75
CA ASP A 586 27.13 -3.72 -29.98
C ASP A 586 25.61 -3.63 -29.81
N ASP A 587 24.88 -4.75 -29.90
CA ASP A 587 23.42 -4.80 -29.79
C ASP A 587 22.95 -5.19 -28.36
N VAL A 588 23.89 -5.39 -27.44
CA VAL A 588 23.61 -5.78 -26.05
C VAL A 588 23.52 -4.52 -25.17
N PRO A 589 22.43 -4.33 -24.40
CA PRO A 589 22.32 -3.25 -23.43
C PRO A 589 23.53 -3.19 -22.50
N GLU A 590 24.03 -1.99 -22.18
CA GLU A 590 25.29 -1.84 -21.44
C GLU A 590 25.27 -2.46 -20.03
N ASP A 591 24.09 -2.54 -19.40
CA ASP A 591 23.87 -3.23 -18.12
C ASP A 591 23.98 -4.77 -18.25
N GLN A 592 23.89 -5.31 -19.48
CA GLN A 592 23.92 -6.75 -19.77
C GLN A 592 25.22 -7.22 -20.43
N VAL A 593 26.11 -6.30 -20.82
CA VAL A 593 27.42 -6.59 -21.45
C VAL A 593 28.28 -7.52 -20.57
N PHE A 594 28.17 -7.39 -19.25
CA PHE A 594 28.86 -8.28 -18.31
C PHE A 594 28.41 -9.74 -18.50
N PHE A 595 27.10 -10.01 -18.52
CA PHE A 595 26.56 -11.35 -18.68
C PHE A 595 26.95 -11.95 -20.04
N HIS A 596 26.86 -11.15 -21.10
CA HIS A 596 27.28 -11.59 -22.43
C HIS A 596 28.76 -12.01 -22.43
N LYS A 597 29.68 -11.14 -21.96
CA LYS A 597 31.11 -11.46 -21.88
C LYS A 597 31.39 -12.69 -21.00
N TYR A 598 30.72 -12.81 -19.86
CA TYR A 598 30.87 -13.92 -18.92
C TYR A 598 30.44 -15.27 -19.54
N PHE A 599 29.23 -15.34 -20.12
CA PHE A 599 28.71 -16.57 -20.70
C PHE A 599 29.40 -16.95 -22.01
N THR A 600 29.81 -15.99 -22.85
CA THR A 600 30.63 -16.26 -24.03
C THR A 600 31.97 -16.89 -23.64
N GLN A 601 32.67 -16.33 -22.63
CA GLN A 601 33.95 -16.88 -22.15
C GLN A 601 33.79 -18.27 -21.48
N LYS A 602 32.69 -18.49 -20.74
CA LYS A 602 32.36 -19.81 -20.16
C LYS A 602 32.13 -20.85 -21.27
N ASN A 603 31.44 -20.47 -22.34
CA ASN A 603 31.15 -21.36 -23.48
C ASN A 603 32.42 -21.67 -24.30
N GLU A 604 33.28 -20.68 -24.53
CA GLU A 604 34.61 -20.87 -25.14
C GLU A 604 35.48 -21.84 -24.30
N GLY A 605 35.43 -21.75 -22.97
CA GLY A 605 36.10 -22.68 -22.06
C GLY A 605 35.56 -24.12 -22.12
N LYS A 606 34.26 -24.31 -22.40
CA LYS A 606 33.64 -25.64 -22.62
C LYS A 606 34.03 -26.24 -23.98
N GLN A 607 34.12 -25.43 -25.04
CA GLN A 607 34.59 -25.87 -26.37
C GLN A 607 36.04 -26.37 -26.32
N VAL A 608 36.93 -25.68 -25.61
CA VAL A 608 38.34 -26.10 -25.44
C VAL A 608 38.47 -27.42 -24.66
N LYS A 609 37.55 -27.70 -23.72
CA LYS A 609 37.48 -28.99 -23.01
C LYS A 609 36.91 -30.11 -23.89
N LYS A 610 35.94 -29.83 -24.77
CA LYS A 610 35.40 -30.78 -25.75
C LYS A 610 36.46 -31.25 -26.75
N VAL A 611 37.27 -30.33 -27.29
CA VAL A 611 38.34 -30.65 -28.25
C VAL A 611 39.44 -31.54 -27.63
N LYS A 612 39.72 -31.41 -26.32
CA LYS A 612 40.64 -32.32 -25.61
C LYS A 612 40.05 -33.68 -25.26
N LYS A 613 38.73 -33.82 -25.20
CA LYS A 613 38.03 -35.08 -24.91
C LYS A 613 37.79 -35.90 -26.19
N GLU A 614 37.81 -35.28 -27.37
CA GLU A 614 37.65 -35.95 -28.68
C GLU A 614 38.86 -36.78 -29.15
N SER A 615 40.05 -36.64 -28.53
CA SER A 615 41.21 -37.47 -28.90
C SER A 615 41.29 -38.82 -28.16
N ASP A 616 40.41 -39.09 -27.19
CA ASP A 616 40.35 -40.38 -26.50
C ASP A 616 38.92 -40.97 -26.60
N ARG A 617 38.88 -42.22 -27.06
CA ARG A 617 37.76 -42.88 -27.78
C ARG A 617 36.42 -43.04 -27.04
N THR A 618 35.36 -42.95 -27.86
CA THR A 618 34.13 -43.77 -27.96
C THR A 618 33.12 -43.86 -26.80
N ALA A 619 31.93 -43.33 -27.10
CA ALA A 619 30.57 -43.76 -26.67
C ALA A 619 30.30 -43.89 -25.16
N ASP A 620 29.80 -42.80 -24.57
CA ASP A 620 28.49 -42.81 -23.91
C ASP A 620 27.91 -41.39 -23.87
N PHE A 621 26.68 -41.25 -24.37
CA PHE A 621 25.87 -40.05 -24.22
C PHE A 621 25.15 -40.16 -22.88
N LEU A 622 25.72 -39.57 -21.83
CA LEU A 622 24.99 -39.24 -20.62
C LEU A 622 25.22 -37.76 -20.33
N ASP A 623 24.09 -37.06 -20.16
CA ASP A 623 23.99 -35.70 -19.63
C ASP A 623 24.93 -35.53 -18.44
N ASN A 624 25.82 -34.55 -18.54
CA ASN A 624 26.73 -34.19 -17.47
C ASN A 624 26.33 -32.81 -16.93
N ASP A 625 25.03 -32.67 -16.62
CA ASP A 625 24.45 -31.46 -16.02
C ASP A 625 24.77 -31.36 -14.51
N GLU A 626 25.03 -32.48 -13.83
CA GLU A 626 25.29 -32.50 -12.37
C GLU A 626 26.64 -31.87 -11.95
N GLU A 627 27.69 -31.91 -12.80
CA GLU A 627 29.00 -31.31 -12.45
C GLU A 627 29.01 -29.76 -12.56
N ASP A 628 28.09 -29.18 -13.33
CA ASP A 628 27.97 -27.73 -13.50
C ASP A 628 27.22 -27.08 -12.32
N ASP A 629 26.24 -27.79 -11.74
CA ASP A 629 25.45 -27.32 -10.60
C ASP A 629 26.31 -27.16 -9.32
N GLU A 630 27.22 -28.11 -9.04
CA GLU A 630 28.10 -28.05 -7.86
C GLU A 630 29.10 -26.88 -7.89
N LEU A 631 29.60 -26.51 -9.07
CA LEU A 631 30.53 -25.39 -9.25
C LEU A 631 29.82 -24.03 -9.14
N GLU A 632 28.58 -23.94 -9.63
CA GLU A 632 27.75 -22.74 -9.51
C GLU A 632 27.35 -22.50 -8.05
N ASP A 633 26.99 -23.56 -7.33
CA ASP A 633 26.73 -23.53 -5.89
C ASP A 633 27.97 -23.16 -5.07
N GLU A 634 29.16 -23.64 -5.45
CA GLU A 634 30.42 -23.29 -4.77
C GLU A 634 30.81 -21.82 -5.00
N ILE A 635 30.58 -21.30 -6.22
CA ILE A 635 30.79 -19.88 -6.56
C ILE A 635 29.78 -18.99 -5.84
N TRP A 636 28.51 -19.41 -5.75
CA TRP A 636 27.47 -18.69 -5.03
C TRP A 636 27.73 -18.65 -3.52
N ALA A 637 28.18 -19.77 -2.95
CA ALA A 637 28.63 -19.83 -1.56
C ALA A 637 29.84 -18.91 -1.32
N ALA A 638 30.78 -18.84 -2.26
CA ALA A 638 31.94 -17.96 -2.19
C ALA A 638 31.54 -16.47 -2.28
N MET A 639 30.64 -16.10 -3.20
CA MET A 639 30.12 -14.73 -3.33
C MET A 639 29.29 -14.31 -2.12
N LYS A 640 28.48 -15.21 -1.54
CA LYS A 640 27.76 -14.93 -0.29
C LYS A 640 28.70 -14.72 0.89
N SER A 641 29.82 -15.44 0.92
CA SER A 641 30.80 -15.34 2.00
C SER A 641 31.62 -14.05 2.01
N THR A 642 31.66 -13.31 0.88
CA THR A 642 32.38 -12.05 0.75
C THR A 642 31.53 -10.82 1.04
N LEU A 643 30.23 -10.97 1.36
CA LEU A 643 29.42 -9.85 1.83
C LEU A 643 30.00 -9.29 3.15
N PRO A 644 30.23 -7.98 3.25
CA PRO A 644 30.81 -7.35 4.45
C PRO A 644 29.87 -7.31 5.66
N ILE A 645 28.67 -7.90 5.55
CA ILE A 645 27.68 -8.03 6.61
C ILE A 645 27.23 -9.49 6.62
N LYS A 646 27.48 -10.20 7.73
CA LYS A 646 26.69 -11.39 8.04
C LYS A 646 25.26 -10.89 8.20
N MET A 647 24.41 -11.12 7.20
CA MET A 647 22.99 -11.23 7.49
C MET A 647 22.86 -12.49 8.31
N ASP A 648 22.68 -12.33 9.62
CA ASP A 648 22.28 -13.43 10.48
C ASP A 648 21.02 -14.04 9.86
N SER A 649 21.07 -15.33 9.61
CA SER A 649 19.95 -16.17 9.18
C SER A 649 18.90 -16.35 10.29
N ASP A 650 18.94 -15.52 11.34
CA ASP A 650 17.98 -15.47 12.44
C ASP A 650 17.10 -14.20 12.33
N LEU A 651 17.08 -13.54 11.17
CA LEU A 651 16.11 -12.47 10.82
C LEU A 651 14.90 -13.00 10.01
N GLU A 652 14.66 -14.31 10.03
CA GLU A 652 13.42 -14.91 9.52
C GLU A 652 12.31 -15.02 10.59
N ASP A 653 12.47 -14.36 11.74
CA ASP A 653 11.42 -14.21 12.77
C ASP A 653 11.30 -12.76 13.30
N SER A 654 11.71 -11.76 12.50
CA SER A 654 11.26 -10.38 12.68
C SER A 654 10.20 -10.02 11.64
N GLU A 655 9.07 -10.74 11.68
CA GLU A 655 7.77 -10.15 11.33
C GLU A 655 7.42 -9.09 12.39
N ASP A 656 8.16 -7.97 12.41
CA ASP A 656 7.76 -6.69 12.99
C ASP A 656 8.93 -5.70 12.83
N ASP A 657 8.84 -4.81 11.83
CA ASP A 657 8.57 -3.37 12.05
C ASP A 657 8.92 -2.46 10.84
N ASP A 658 9.34 -3.02 9.70
CA ASP A 658 9.39 -2.28 8.42
C ASP A 658 8.15 -2.57 7.56
N GLU A 659 6.98 -2.36 8.16
CA GLU A 659 5.76 -2.16 7.39
C GLU A 659 5.90 -0.88 6.55
N PRO A 660 5.86 -0.96 5.20
CA PRO A 660 5.47 0.21 4.44
C PRO A 660 4.04 0.59 4.88
N ASN A 661 3.62 1.84 4.65
CA ASN A 661 2.21 2.23 4.74
C ASN A 661 1.34 1.30 3.86
N ASP A 662 0.96 0.13 4.37
CA ASP A 662 0.02 -0.82 3.77
C ASP A 662 -1.39 -0.28 4.00
N LEU A 663 -1.64 0.74 3.21
CA LEU A 663 -2.93 1.34 2.98
C LEU A 663 -3.60 0.75 1.74
N GLU A 664 -2.99 -0.17 1.01
CA GLU A 664 -3.62 -0.77 -0.18
C GLU A 664 -3.11 -2.21 -0.32
N ASP A 665 -4.05 -3.16 -0.21
CA ASP A 665 -3.97 -4.62 -0.44
C ASP A 665 -3.91 -5.55 0.79
N ASP A 666 -5.10 -5.97 1.24
CA ASP A 666 -5.36 -7.28 1.88
C ASP A 666 -6.53 -7.91 1.10
N ASP A 667 -6.21 -8.65 0.03
CA ASP A 667 -7.17 -9.49 -0.68
C ASP A 667 -6.46 -10.68 -1.36
N SER A 668 -6.30 -11.75 -0.60
CA SER A 668 -6.27 -13.11 -1.14
C SER A 668 -6.71 -14.10 -0.05
N VAL A 669 -8.00 -14.42 -0.05
CA VAL A 669 -8.52 -15.65 0.53
C VAL A 669 -8.24 -16.73 -0.52
N GLU A 670 -7.25 -17.60 -0.29
CA GLU A 670 -7.16 -18.87 -1.02
C GLU A 670 -7.99 -19.90 -0.25
N ASP A 671 -8.79 -20.63 -1.03
CA ASP A 671 -9.71 -21.67 -0.63
C ASP A 671 -9.01 -22.77 0.19
N ASP A 672 -9.62 -23.15 1.32
CA ASP A 672 -9.41 -24.43 1.97
C ASP A 672 -9.90 -25.54 1.01
N ASP A 673 -9.00 -26.42 0.56
CA ASP A 673 -9.25 -27.85 0.33
C ASP A 673 -7.93 -28.54 -0.07
N ASP A 674 -7.31 -29.27 0.85
CA ASP A 674 -6.87 -30.67 0.67
C ASP A 674 -5.97 -31.15 1.82
N ILE A 675 -6.59 -31.91 2.73
CA ILE A 675 -5.93 -32.84 3.62
C ILE A 675 -5.54 -34.07 2.80
N ILE A 676 -4.24 -34.42 2.73
CA ILE A 676 -3.76 -35.82 2.76
C ILE A 676 -2.32 -35.85 3.32
N SER A 677 -2.15 -36.77 4.27
CA SER A 677 -0.95 -37.21 4.97
C SER A 677 0.12 -37.87 4.08
N SER A 678 1.40 -37.69 4.44
CA SER A 678 2.37 -38.82 4.48
C SER A 678 3.63 -38.49 5.29
N GLU A 679 4.10 -39.51 5.98
CA GLU A 679 5.10 -39.57 7.05
C GLU A 679 6.58 -39.54 6.57
N ASN A 680 7.46 -39.18 7.52
CA ASN A 680 8.84 -39.63 7.78
C ASN A 680 9.88 -39.70 6.62
N ASP A 681 10.98 -38.95 6.76
CA ASP A 681 12.33 -39.54 6.61
C ASP A 681 13.41 -38.73 7.38
N ASP A 682 14.23 -39.44 8.14
CA ASP A 682 15.31 -38.97 9.02
C ASP A 682 16.66 -39.34 8.38
N GLY A 683 17.56 -38.37 8.13
CA GLY A 683 18.88 -38.60 7.52
C GLY A 683 20.02 -37.79 8.19
N PRO A 684 21.25 -38.34 8.34
CA PRO A 684 22.18 -37.93 9.40
C PRO A 684 23.11 -36.75 9.04
N ALA A 685 23.49 -36.02 10.09
CA ALA A 685 24.36 -34.85 10.06
C ALA A 685 25.83 -35.14 9.65
N HIS A 686 26.35 -34.40 8.66
CA HIS A 686 27.78 -34.36 8.34
C HIS A 686 28.51 -33.20 9.06
N LYS A 687 29.56 -33.56 9.82
CA LYS A 687 30.45 -32.65 10.57
C LYS A 687 31.21 -31.67 9.68
N LYS A 688 30.99 -30.36 9.85
CA LYS A 688 31.82 -29.28 9.27
C LYS A 688 33.14 -29.13 10.05
N VAL A 689 34.28 -29.35 9.39
CA VAL A 689 35.62 -29.02 9.92
C VAL A 689 36.02 -27.61 9.49
N LYS A 690 36.31 -26.73 10.46
CA LYS A 690 36.71 -25.33 10.25
C LYS A 690 38.10 -25.24 9.58
N LEU A 691 38.21 -24.52 8.47
CA LEU A 691 39.48 -24.06 7.90
C LEU A 691 39.92 -22.79 8.64
N LYS A 692 40.99 -22.89 9.43
CA LYS A 692 41.67 -21.74 10.04
C LYS A 692 42.72 -21.19 9.05
N HIS A 693 42.68 -19.88 8.86
CA HIS A 693 43.60 -19.00 8.12
C HIS A 693 43.60 -19.10 6.59
N LEU A 694 42.80 -18.25 5.95
CA LEU A 694 43.17 -17.62 4.67
C LEU A 694 43.43 -16.12 4.91
N PRO A 695 44.43 -15.51 4.25
CA PRO A 695 44.65 -14.07 4.31
C PRO A 695 43.56 -13.32 3.53
N THR A 696 43.11 -12.20 4.07
CA THR A 696 41.89 -11.45 3.69
C THR A 696 41.90 -10.87 2.27
N PHE A 697 43.04 -10.85 1.59
CA PHE A 697 43.16 -10.43 0.19
C PHE A 697 44.19 -11.31 -0.52
N ALA A 698 43.72 -12.42 -1.11
CA ALA A 698 44.55 -13.28 -1.96
C ALA A 698 44.21 -13.03 -3.43
N SER A 699 45.23 -13.03 -4.29
CA SER A 699 45.04 -12.89 -5.74
C SER A 699 44.51 -14.20 -6.35
N TYR A 700 43.94 -14.12 -7.56
CA TYR A 700 43.43 -15.29 -8.30
C TYR A 700 44.48 -16.40 -8.46
N GLU A 701 45.76 -16.03 -8.63
CA GLU A 701 46.87 -16.97 -8.81
C GLU A 701 47.19 -17.74 -7.52
N ASP A 702 47.05 -17.09 -6.36
CA ASP A 702 47.29 -17.71 -5.05
C ASP A 702 46.26 -18.80 -4.76
N ILE A 703 44.98 -18.52 -5.04
CA ILE A 703 43.86 -19.44 -4.84
C ILE A 703 43.95 -20.63 -5.81
N SER A 704 44.28 -20.34 -7.07
CA SER A 704 44.56 -21.35 -8.13
C SER A 704 45.66 -22.34 -7.71
N SER A 705 46.75 -21.84 -7.11
CA SER A 705 47.87 -22.67 -6.67
C SER A 705 47.52 -23.58 -5.47
N LEU A 706 46.67 -23.10 -4.56
CA LEU A 706 46.19 -23.85 -3.38
C LEU A 706 45.26 -24.99 -3.79
N ILE A 707 44.38 -24.76 -4.77
CA ILE A 707 43.47 -25.77 -5.32
C ILE A 707 44.26 -26.88 -6.04
N LYS A 708 45.28 -26.52 -6.82
CA LYS A 708 46.18 -27.50 -7.48
C LYS A 708 46.93 -28.38 -6.47
N LYS A 709 47.44 -27.81 -5.37
CA LYS A 709 48.09 -28.57 -4.28
C LYS A 709 47.13 -29.54 -3.59
N LYS A 710 45.84 -29.19 -3.47
CA LYS A 710 44.81 -30.03 -2.84
C LYS A 710 44.45 -31.24 -3.72
N LYS A 711 44.32 -31.05 -5.05
CA LYS A 711 44.11 -32.15 -6.02
C LYS A 711 45.27 -33.16 -6.03
N GLN A 712 46.53 -32.70 -5.95
CA GLN A 712 47.68 -33.62 -5.86
C GLN A 712 47.74 -34.41 -4.55
N LYS A 713 47.30 -33.83 -3.42
CA LYS A 713 47.23 -34.55 -2.14
C LYS A 713 46.10 -35.58 -2.11
N SER A 714 44.97 -35.30 -2.76
CA SER A 714 43.85 -36.24 -2.88
C SER A 714 44.24 -37.46 -3.72
N SER A 715 44.86 -37.25 -4.89
CA SER A 715 45.32 -38.31 -5.79
C SER A 715 46.39 -39.23 -5.18
N ARG A 716 47.27 -38.71 -4.30
CA ARG A 716 48.24 -39.54 -3.56
C ARG A 716 47.62 -40.37 -2.44
N ARG A 717 46.42 -40.02 -1.98
CA ARG A 717 45.73 -40.71 -0.88
C ARG A 717 44.89 -41.88 -1.40
N THR A 718 44.34 -41.78 -2.60
CA THR A 718 43.62 -42.85 -3.30
C THR A 718 44.53 -43.90 -3.95
N GLN A 719 45.84 -43.67 -4.07
CA GLN A 719 46.81 -44.69 -4.49
C GLN A 719 47.44 -45.49 -3.32
N LYS A 720 47.06 -45.18 -2.07
CA LYS A 720 47.61 -45.80 -0.85
C LYS A 720 46.55 -46.46 0.05
N ILE A 721 45.32 -46.56 -0.44
CA ILE A 721 44.21 -47.38 0.08
C ILE A 721 43.83 -48.29 -1.09
#